data_AF-A0A3E2HCB0-F1
#
_entry.id   AF-A0A3E2HCB0-F1
#
_cell.length_a   1.000
_cell.length_b   1.000
_cell.length_c   1.000
_cell.angle_alpha   90.00
_cell.angle_beta   90.00
_cell.angle_gamma   90.00
#
_symmetry.space_group_name_H-M   'P 1'
#
loop_
_entity.id
_entity.type
_entity.pdbx_description
1 polymer ?
#
loop_
_entity_poly.entity_id
_entity_poly.type
_entity_poly.pdbx_seq_one_letter_code
_entity_poly.pdbx_strand_id
1 'polypeptide(L)'
;MAFPPPPEPKSALGYYRMLAPTASVRVSPLCLGAMNFGDAWKEFMGECNQETVESILDYYYEMGGNFIDTANNYQSEESEKWIGEWVKKRGIRDQLVIATKFSSCYRRDHIDKEITVNYGGNGAKSLHMSLAASLKKLQTDYIDLLYVHWWDFTCSIEELMQSLNHMIVAGKVLYLGISDTPAWVVSRANEYARQNGLRQFSVYQGRWSAEHRDFERDIIPMCRAEGMGLAPWGALGGGYFKTEEQRKNDSARKIGEFTEASIKISKVLEKIANKNNTGLTSVALAYVMQKTPYVFPIIGGRKVDHLKGNIEALTLQLTDEDIKDIEAAHPFDIGFPMNFLGGPNGVEGPQSVWLMNMAGQQRHVQWPKPIPALKNSWLDQLQKTWTPIAKIASEMASIVKALRPAAQRISSQSRPAVRAARPSRIYQHARPLSSTASRRSDTVDISEIPPTPITHLSEIEEAMKDSVSKFANDVILPKVREMDENESMDPTVVEQLFEQGLMGVEIPEEYGGAGMNFTSAIVGIEELAKIDPSVSVMVDVHNTLVNTAVLKYGSPELKKKWLPRLATDTVGSFCLSEPISGSDAFAMATKAKKTDSGYIISGNKMWITNSMEAGFFIVFANLDHSKGYKGITAFIVEKGTKGFSIAKKEKKLGIRASSTCVLNFDDVEIPKENLLGKEGDGYKYAMSLLNEGRIGIAAQMTGLALGAFEYAVKYVWNDRKQFGQLIGDFQGMQHQIAQSYTEIAAARALLYNAARKKEAGQEFVQDAAMAKLYASQVAGRVSGLAIEWGGGMHFTRDGLAEKFFRDAMIGKIYEGTSNIQLNTIAKLLKKQYTA
;
A
#
# COMPACT_ATOMS: atom_id res chain seq x y z
N MET A 1 33.58 19.85 3.20
CA MET A 1 34.62 18.86 2.83
C MET A 1 33.94 17.78 2.02
N ALA A 2 34.57 17.29 0.94
CA ALA A 2 34.15 16.04 0.31
C ALA A 2 35.03 14.91 0.86
N PHE A 3 34.44 13.77 1.22
CA PHE A 3 35.22 12.57 1.49
C PHE A 3 35.78 12.03 0.17
N PRO A 4 37.00 11.43 0.17
CA PRO A 4 37.51 10.78 -1.03
C PRO A 4 36.59 9.63 -1.46
N PRO A 5 36.47 9.35 -2.77
CA PRO A 5 35.75 8.18 -3.24
C PRO A 5 36.43 6.88 -2.76
N PRO A 6 35.70 5.76 -2.67
CA PRO A 6 36.31 4.46 -2.41
C PRO A 6 37.32 4.10 -3.53
N PRO A 7 38.32 3.24 -3.24
CA PRO A 7 39.25 2.75 -4.25
C PRO A 7 38.52 1.94 -5.33
N GLU A 8 39.06 1.90 -6.55
CA GLU A 8 38.51 1.05 -7.60
C GLU A 8 38.59 -0.44 -7.21
N PRO A 9 37.54 -1.25 -7.51
CA PRO A 9 37.56 -2.69 -7.26
C PRO A 9 38.71 -3.40 -8.00
N LYS A 10 39.36 -4.36 -7.33
CA LYS A 10 40.41 -5.21 -7.91
C LYS A 10 39.99 -5.96 -9.17
N SER A 11 38.71 -6.25 -9.33
CA SER A 11 38.16 -6.93 -10.50
C SER A 11 36.72 -6.51 -10.78
N ALA A 12 36.18 -6.92 -11.93
CA ALA A 12 34.78 -6.76 -12.30
C ALA A 12 33.78 -7.36 -11.26
N LEU A 13 34.23 -8.32 -10.43
CA LEU A 13 33.41 -8.98 -9.42
C LEU A 13 33.08 -8.05 -8.22
N GLY A 14 33.94 -7.08 -7.91
CA GLY A 14 33.72 -6.12 -6.81
C GLY A 14 32.77 -4.95 -7.14
N TYR A 15 32.19 -4.92 -8.35
CA TYR A 15 31.15 -3.96 -8.71
C TYR A 15 29.77 -4.48 -8.27
N TYR A 16 29.50 -4.36 -6.97
CA TYR A 16 28.29 -4.88 -6.34
C TYR A 16 26.99 -4.29 -6.91
N ARG A 17 25.95 -5.13 -6.96
CA ARG A 17 24.60 -4.80 -7.45
C ARG A 17 23.58 -5.10 -6.36
N MET A 18 22.42 -4.44 -6.37
CA MET A 18 21.30 -4.82 -5.49
C MET A 18 20.73 -6.17 -5.94
N LEU A 19 20.53 -7.10 -5.00
CA LEU A 19 20.10 -8.47 -5.27
C LEU A 19 18.72 -8.55 -5.96
N ALA A 20 17.78 -7.70 -5.53
CA ALA A 20 16.45 -7.57 -6.16
C ALA A 20 15.82 -6.21 -5.85
N PRO A 21 14.78 -5.77 -6.59
CA PRO A 21 13.93 -4.66 -6.19
C PRO A 21 13.39 -4.78 -4.75
N THR A 22 13.06 -6.01 -4.33
CA THR A 22 12.58 -6.33 -2.97
C THR A 22 13.70 -6.62 -1.95
N ALA A 23 14.96 -6.75 -2.38
CA ALA A 23 16.11 -7.06 -1.52
C ALA A 23 17.29 -6.11 -1.76
N SER A 24 17.41 -5.09 -0.91
CA SER A 24 18.45 -4.07 -1.03
C SER A 24 19.87 -4.55 -0.70
N VAL A 25 20.07 -5.79 -0.26
CA VAL A 25 21.42 -6.34 -0.01
C VAL A 25 22.29 -6.28 -1.27
N ARG A 26 23.57 -5.94 -1.10
CA ARG A 26 24.50 -5.72 -2.21
C ARG A 26 25.37 -6.96 -2.39
N VAL A 27 25.26 -7.57 -3.58
CA VAL A 27 25.92 -8.82 -3.96
C VAL A 27 26.85 -8.60 -5.16
N SER A 28 27.92 -9.38 -5.22
CA SER A 28 28.77 -9.51 -6.41
C SER A 28 27.95 -10.06 -7.58
N PRO A 29 28.24 -9.67 -8.84
CA PRO A 29 27.43 -10.01 -10.00
C PRO A 29 27.42 -11.51 -10.37
N LEU A 30 28.29 -12.32 -9.74
CA LEU A 30 28.31 -13.78 -9.81
C LEU A 30 28.19 -14.34 -8.39
N CYS A 31 27.42 -15.42 -8.24
CA CYS A 31 27.25 -16.15 -6.99
C CYS A 31 28.15 -17.40 -6.99
N LEU A 32 28.92 -17.64 -5.94
CA LEU A 32 29.79 -18.83 -5.83
C LEU A 32 28.98 -20.04 -5.35
N GLY A 33 28.79 -21.03 -6.24
CA GLY A 33 28.03 -22.25 -5.97
C GLY A 33 28.88 -23.34 -5.30
N ALA A 34 28.64 -23.58 -4.02
CA ALA A 34 29.43 -24.44 -3.15
C ALA A 34 29.01 -25.92 -3.15
N MET A 35 28.17 -26.37 -4.08
CA MET A 35 27.74 -27.79 -4.19
C MET A 35 28.91 -28.77 -4.38
N ASN A 36 30.04 -28.30 -4.92
CA ASN A 36 31.26 -29.10 -5.08
C ASN A 36 32.17 -29.06 -3.84
N PHE A 37 31.88 -28.31 -2.78
CA PHE A 37 32.84 -28.09 -1.68
C PHE A 37 32.71 -29.19 -0.62
N GLY A 38 33.53 -30.23 -0.74
CA GLY A 38 33.46 -31.45 0.06
C GLY A 38 34.05 -32.64 -0.70
N ASP A 39 34.34 -33.72 0.02
CA ASP A 39 34.85 -34.98 -0.52
C ASP A 39 33.82 -36.12 -0.42
N ALA A 40 32.73 -35.94 0.33
CA ALA A 40 31.66 -36.92 0.49
C ALA A 40 31.08 -37.43 -0.83
N TRP A 41 30.96 -36.59 -1.86
CA TRP A 41 30.38 -36.96 -3.17
C TRP A 41 31.43 -37.09 -4.29
N LYS A 42 32.71 -37.30 -3.94
CA LYS A 42 33.84 -37.39 -4.89
C LYS A 42 33.66 -38.42 -6.01
N GLU A 43 32.90 -39.50 -5.80
CA GLU A 43 32.66 -40.53 -6.82
C GLU A 43 31.72 -40.09 -7.95
N PHE A 44 30.91 -39.06 -7.69
CA PHE A 44 29.92 -38.50 -8.62
C PHE A 44 30.36 -37.12 -9.16
N MET A 45 30.81 -36.21 -8.30
CA MET A 45 31.20 -34.84 -8.69
C MET A 45 32.71 -34.69 -8.98
N GLY A 46 33.52 -35.62 -8.47
CA GLY A 46 34.98 -35.54 -8.41
C GLY A 46 35.48 -34.79 -7.17
N GLU A 47 36.70 -35.11 -6.73
CA GLU A 47 37.36 -34.55 -5.54
C GLU A 47 37.44 -33.02 -5.54
N CYS A 48 37.28 -32.42 -4.36
CA CYS A 48 37.38 -30.98 -4.11
C CYS A 48 37.63 -30.73 -2.60
N ASN A 49 38.78 -31.21 -2.14
CA ASN A 49 39.16 -31.24 -0.73
C ASN A 49 39.25 -29.85 -0.05
N GLN A 50 39.34 -29.83 1.29
CA GLN A 50 39.23 -28.60 2.09
C GLN A 50 40.30 -27.54 1.73
N GLU A 51 41.52 -27.94 1.35
CA GLU A 51 42.56 -27.01 0.87
C GLU A 51 42.17 -26.37 -0.47
N THR A 52 41.66 -27.17 -1.41
CA THR A 52 41.12 -26.68 -2.68
C THR A 52 39.97 -25.70 -2.44
N VAL A 53 39.07 -26.00 -1.49
CA VAL A 53 37.93 -25.15 -1.13
C VAL A 53 38.37 -23.83 -0.50
N GLU A 54 39.30 -23.84 0.46
CA GLU A 54 39.86 -22.58 1.01
C GLU A 54 40.52 -21.75 -0.11
N SER A 55 41.27 -22.36 -1.04
CA SER A 55 41.91 -21.63 -2.14
C SER A 55 40.93 -20.95 -3.12
N ILE A 56 39.76 -21.56 -3.35
CA ILE A 56 38.71 -21.01 -4.22
C ILE A 56 37.95 -19.88 -3.49
N LEU A 57 37.64 -20.07 -2.21
CA LEU A 57 36.98 -19.06 -1.37
C LEU A 57 37.88 -17.83 -1.18
N ASP A 58 39.18 -18.03 -0.93
CA ASP A 58 40.17 -16.96 -0.83
C ASP A 58 40.26 -16.15 -2.12
N TYR A 59 40.46 -16.81 -3.27
CA TYR A 59 40.53 -16.10 -4.55
C TYR A 59 39.23 -15.37 -4.89
N TYR A 60 38.06 -15.96 -4.59
CA TYR A 60 36.76 -15.31 -4.79
C TYR A 60 36.64 -14.02 -3.98
N TYR A 61 36.93 -14.09 -2.68
CA TYR A 61 36.90 -12.94 -1.78
C TYR A 61 37.96 -11.89 -2.14
N GLU A 62 39.19 -12.31 -2.45
CA GLU A 62 40.27 -11.41 -2.86
C GLU A 62 39.96 -10.62 -4.13
N MET A 63 39.18 -11.17 -5.05
CA MET A 63 38.72 -10.49 -6.28
C MET A 63 37.49 -9.59 -6.05
N GLY A 64 36.93 -9.56 -4.84
CA GLY A 64 35.76 -8.76 -4.46
C GLY A 64 34.44 -9.53 -4.46
N GLY A 65 34.45 -10.86 -4.54
CA GLY A 65 33.26 -11.69 -4.43
C GLY A 65 32.72 -11.76 -3.01
N ASN A 66 31.40 -11.63 -2.85
CA ASN A 66 30.77 -11.70 -1.53
C ASN A 66 29.50 -12.57 -1.45
N PHE A 67 29.01 -13.14 -2.55
CA PHE A 67 27.74 -13.89 -2.58
C PHE A 67 27.98 -15.39 -2.75
N ILE A 68 27.71 -16.18 -1.71
CA ILE A 68 27.98 -17.63 -1.67
C ILE A 68 26.66 -18.39 -1.51
N ASP A 69 26.47 -19.44 -2.30
CA ASP A 69 25.28 -20.31 -2.28
C ASP A 69 25.68 -21.76 -1.94
N THR A 70 25.09 -22.30 -0.87
CA THR A 70 25.22 -23.70 -0.45
C THR A 70 23.82 -24.28 -0.13
N ALA A 71 23.72 -25.43 0.53
CA ALA A 71 22.47 -26.02 1.03
C ALA A 71 22.72 -26.94 2.24
N ASN A 72 21.70 -27.16 3.07
CA ASN A 72 21.77 -27.96 4.30
C ASN A 72 22.39 -29.36 4.12
N ASN A 73 22.28 -29.94 2.91
CA ASN A 73 22.68 -31.30 2.58
C ASN A 73 23.90 -31.41 1.63
N TYR A 74 24.48 -30.30 1.14
CA TYR A 74 25.54 -30.36 0.13
C TYR A 74 26.81 -31.04 0.69
N GLN A 75 27.32 -32.01 -0.07
CA GLN A 75 28.47 -32.85 0.31
C GLN A 75 28.28 -33.50 1.69
N SER A 76 27.09 -34.07 1.94
CA SER A 76 26.73 -34.71 3.21
C SER A 76 27.07 -33.85 4.44
N GLU A 77 26.64 -32.58 4.37
CA GLU A 77 26.84 -31.50 5.36
C GLU A 77 28.23 -30.81 5.36
N GLU A 78 29.22 -31.28 4.59
CA GLU A 78 30.58 -30.71 4.58
C GLU A 78 30.64 -29.26 4.06
N SER A 79 29.85 -28.92 3.02
CA SER A 79 29.90 -27.62 2.34
C SER A 79 29.62 -26.45 3.28
N GLU A 80 28.53 -26.51 4.06
CA GLU A 80 28.22 -25.49 5.07
C GLU A 80 29.27 -25.43 6.19
N LYS A 81 29.83 -26.58 6.58
CA LYS A 81 30.81 -26.69 7.66
C LYS A 81 32.13 -26.03 7.27
N TRP A 82 32.66 -26.33 6.09
CA TRP A 82 33.92 -25.76 5.60
C TRP A 82 33.79 -24.26 5.29
N ILE A 83 32.64 -23.79 4.78
CA ILE A 83 32.36 -22.35 4.65
C ILE A 83 32.37 -21.69 6.04
N GLY A 84 31.66 -22.24 7.03
CA GLY A 84 31.63 -21.68 8.38
C GLY A 84 33.01 -21.64 9.05
N GLU A 85 33.81 -22.69 8.88
CA GLU A 85 35.21 -22.74 9.32
C GLU A 85 36.07 -21.67 8.62
N TRP A 86 35.98 -21.54 7.29
CA TRP A 86 36.74 -20.56 6.50
C TRP A 86 36.37 -19.11 6.84
N VAL A 87 35.07 -18.78 6.97
CA VAL A 87 34.57 -17.45 7.33
C VAL A 87 35.03 -17.06 8.74
N LYS A 88 34.87 -17.96 9.71
CA LYS A 88 35.24 -17.72 11.12
C LYS A 88 36.75 -17.59 11.30
N LYS A 89 37.55 -18.39 10.59
CA LYS A 89 39.02 -18.31 10.55
C LYS A 89 39.54 -16.95 10.07
N ARG A 90 38.74 -16.21 9.29
CA ARG A 90 39.09 -14.90 8.69
C ARG A 90 38.37 -13.70 9.32
N GLY A 91 37.29 -13.91 10.08
CA GLY A 91 36.55 -12.83 10.73
C GLY A 91 35.72 -11.96 9.78
N ILE A 92 35.24 -12.53 8.67
CA ILE A 92 34.64 -11.79 7.54
C ILE A 92 33.13 -11.98 7.37
N ARG A 93 32.43 -12.51 8.37
CA ARG A 93 30.99 -12.89 8.28
C ARG A 93 30.11 -11.75 7.76
N ASP A 94 30.31 -10.55 8.30
CA ASP A 94 29.47 -9.37 8.04
C ASP A 94 29.70 -8.76 6.65
N GLN A 95 30.76 -9.19 5.96
CA GLN A 95 31.09 -8.74 4.60
C GLN A 95 30.47 -9.63 3.51
N LEU A 96 29.95 -10.80 3.91
CA LEU A 96 29.48 -11.86 3.02
C LEU A 96 27.96 -12.00 3.06
N VAL A 97 27.37 -12.25 1.90
CA VAL A 97 25.98 -12.64 1.72
C VAL A 97 25.95 -14.15 1.56
N ILE A 98 25.61 -14.86 2.64
CA ILE A 98 25.58 -16.33 2.66
C ILE A 98 24.16 -16.81 2.46
N ALA A 99 23.95 -17.53 1.35
CA ALA A 99 22.72 -18.23 1.05
C ALA A 99 22.83 -19.73 1.34
N THR A 100 21.80 -20.28 1.97
CA THR A 100 21.63 -21.74 2.12
C THR A 100 20.17 -22.12 1.90
N LYS A 101 19.86 -23.41 1.94
CA LYS A 101 18.56 -23.97 1.59
C LYS A 101 18.16 -25.09 2.54
N PHE A 102 16.87 -25.18 2.83
CA PHE A 102 16.23 -26.32 3.48
C PHE A 102 15.32 -27.06 2.50
N SER A 103 14.62 -28.11 2.97
CA SER A 103 13.74 -29.05 2.20
C SER A 103 14.44 -30.33 1.73
N SER A 104 15.73 -30.32 1.46
CA SER A 104 16.49 -31.57 1.33
C SER A 104 16.65 -32.25 2.69
N CYS A 105 16.45 -33.57 2.76
CA CYS A 105 16.70 -34.35 3.98
C CYS A 105 18.21 -34.48 4.23
N TYR A 106 18.76 -33.58 5.05
CA TYR A 106 20.20 -33.54 5.31
C TYR A 106 20.70 -34.74 6.15
N ARG A 107 19.83 -35.37 6.95
CA ARG A 107 20.12 -36.61 7.70
C ARG A 107 20.06 -37.89 6.85
N ARG A 108 19.97 -37.80 5.52
CA ARG A 108 19.82 -38.97 4.61
C ARG A 108 20.74 -40.14 4.98
N ASP A 109 22.02 -39.86 5.22
CA ASP A 109 23.05 -40.88 5.43
C ASP A 109 23.00 -41.52 6.85
N HIS A 110 21.98 -41.19 7.63
CA HIS A 110 21.66 -41.76 8.93
C HIS A 110 20.34 -42.58 8.94
N ILE A 111 19.71 -42.80 7.78
CA ILE A 111 18.38 -43.45 7.67
C ILE A 111 18.32 -44.86 8.29
N ASP A 112 19.42 -45.62 8.27
CA ASP A 112 19.51 -46.96 8.89
C ASP A 112 19.55 -46.93 10.43
N LYS A 113 19.60 -45.72 11.04
CA LYS A 113 19.84 -45.51 12.47
C LYS A 113 18.86 -44.50 13.11
N GLU A 114 18.20 -43.66 12.31
CA GLU A 114 17.38 -42.53 12.76
C GLU A 114 16.06 -42.45 11.98
N ILE A 115 15.00 -41.92 12.62
CA ILE A 115 13.73 -41.60 11.93
C ILE A 115 13.91 -40.28 11.16
N THR A 116 14.48 -40.35 9.96
CA THR A 116 14.94 -39.19 9.18
C THR A 116 13.83 -38.43 8.43
N VAL A 117 12.62 -38.99 8.30
CA VAL A 117 11.55 -38.43 7.44
C VAL A 117 11.17 -36.97 7.73
N ASN A 118 11.31 -36.49 8.97
CA ASN A 118 10.98 -35.12 9.37
C ASN A 118 12.12 -34.10 9.14
N TYR A 119 13.28 -34.52 8.63
CA TYR A 119 14.43 -33.65 8.36
C TYR A 119 14.45 -33.11 6.92
N GLY A 120 13.44 -33.43 6.11
CA GLY A 120 13.23 -32.92 4.76
C GLY A 120 11.78 -32.46 4.53
N GLY A 121 11.53 -31.85 3.38
CA GLY A 121 10.26 -31.22 3.02
C GLY A 121 10.12 -29.75 3.46
N ASN A 122 9.08 -29.09 3.00
CA ASN A 122 8.82 -27.65 3.17
C ASN A 122 8.14 -27.28 4.50
N GLY A 123 7.57 -28.27 5.22
CA GLY A 123 6.81 -28.05 6.45
C GLY A 123 7.61 -27.50 7.63
N ALA A 124 6.92 -26.86 8.58
CA ALA A 124 7.49 -26.05 9.65
C ALA A 124 8.59 -26.74 10.48
N LYS A 125 8.44 -28.06 10.73
CA LYS A 125 9.39 -28.87 11.50
C LYS A 125 10.72 -29.09 10.76
N SER A 126 10.67 -29.35 9.45
CA SER A 126 11.86 -29.51 8.60
C SER A 126 12.63 -28.19 8.50
N LEU A 127 11.92 -27.07 8.32
CA LEU A 127 12.50 -25.72 8.35
C LEU A 127 13.24 -25.47 9.67
N HIS A 128 12.56 -25.67 10.81
CA HIS A 128 13.12 -25.42 12.14
C HIS A 128 14.41 -26.22 12.38
N MET A 129 14.38 -27.53 12.08
CA MET A 129 15.50 -28.44 12.33
C MET A 129 16.66 -28.21 11.34
N SER A 130 16.36 -27.97 10.06
CA SER A 130 17.37 -27.64 9.04
C SER A 130 18.08 -26.33 9.33
N LEU A 131 17.34 -25.25 9.60
CA LEU A 131 17.94 -23.93 9.84
C LEU A 131 18.82 -23.94 11.10
N ALA A 132 18.40 -24.63 12.16
CA ALA A 132 19.23 -24.80 13.37
C ALA A 132 20.54 -25.56 13.09
N ALA A 133 20.52 -26.57 12.21
CA ALA A 133 21.73 -27.29 11.78
C ALA A 133 22.63 -26.43 10.88
N SER A 134 22.06 -25.72 9.90
CA SER A 134 22.76 -24.81 8.99
C SER A 134 23.49 -23.69 9.74
N LEU A 135 22.81 -22.99 10.66
CA LEU A 135 23.41 -21.94 11.50
C LEU A 135 24.62 -22.47 12.30
N LYS A 136 24.50 -23.67 12.88
CA LYS A 136 25.58 -24.33 13.63
C LYS A 136 26.78 -24.67 12.73
N LYS A 137 26.56 -25.15 11.51
CA LYS A 137 27.63 -25.53 10.55
C LYS A 137 28.32 -24.30 9.95
N LEU A 138 27.54 -23.30 9.54
CA LEU A 138 28.02 -22.01 9.05
C LEU A 138 28.61 -21.13 10.18
N GLN A 139 28.49 -21.55 11.44
CA GLN A 139 29.02 -20.88 12.64
C GLN A 139 28.59 -19.41 12.76
N THR A 140 27.31 -19.16 12.48
CA THR A 140 26.66 -17.84 12.48
C THR A 140 25.27 -17.94 13.12
N ASP A 141 24.73 -16.82 13.57
CA ASP A 141 23.42 -16.64 14.19
C ASP A 141 22.31 -16.24 13.19
N TYR A 142 22.68 -15.71 12.01
CA TYR A 142 21.75 -15.36 10.94
C TYR A 142 22.19 -15.86 9.55
N ILE A 143 21.20 -16.16 8.69
CA ILE A 143 21.35 -16.43 7.26
C ILE A 143 20.93 -15.19 6.46
N ASP A 144 21.70 -14.79 5.44
CA ASP A 144 21.31 -13.65 4.60
C ASP A 144 20.11 -14.00 3.72
N LEU A 145 20.20 -15.13 2.99
CA LEU A 145 19.18 -15.57 2.05
C LEU A 145 18.86 -17.06 2.27
N LEU A 146 17.68 -17.37 2.82
CA LEU A 146 17.23 -18.76 2.96
C LEU A 146 16.34 -19.15 1.79
N TYR A 147 16.77 -20.15 1.01
CA TYR A 147 15.95 -20.74 -0.04
C TYR A 147 15.08 -21.89 0.47
N VAL A 148 13.85 -21.95 -0.04
CA VAL A 148 13.13 -23.21 -0.24
C VAL A 148 13.80 -23.92 -1.43
N HIS A 149 14.47 -25.06 -1.24
CA HIS A 149 15.31 -25.70 -2.27
C HIS A 149 14.49 -26.34 -3.41
N TRP A 150 13.32 -26.88 -3.08
CA TRP A 150 12.39 -27.51 -4.02
C TRP A 150 10.98 -27.42 -3.43
N TRP A 151 9.95 -27.30 -4.26
CA TRP A 151 8.56 -27.42 -3.81
C TRP A 151 8.11 -28.88 -3.77
N ASP A 152 7.67 -29.38 -2.62
CA ASP A 152 7.38 -30.80 -2.38
C ASP A 152 5.92 -31.20 -2.58
N PHE A 153 5.02 -30.23 -2.80
CA PHE A 153 3.56 -30.42 -2.94
C PHE A 153 2.84 -31.03 -1.72
N THR A 154 3.51 -31.15 -0.56
CA THR A 154 2.93 -31.65 0.71
C THR A 154 2.60 -30.53 1.69
N CYS A 155 3.36 -29.43 1.67
CA CYS A 155 3.12 -28.26 2.52
C CYS A 155 2.11 -27.29 1.88
N SER A 156 1.37 -26.56 2.71
CA SER A 156 0.54 -25.43 2.23
C SER A 156 1.39 -24.16 2.07
N ILE A 157 1.00 -23.28 1.14
CA ILE A 157 1.67 -21.97 0.97
C ILE A 157 1.51 -21.14 2.24
N GLU A 158 0.34 -21.27 2.88
CA GLU A 158 -0.04 -20.59 4.11
C GLU A 158 0.83 -21.04 5.29
N GLU A 159 1.05 -22.35 5.49
CA GLU A 159 2.00 -22.87 6.50
C GLU A 159 3.44 -22.42 6.20
N LEU A 160 3.89 -22.57 4.95
CA LEU A 160 5.25 -22.23 4.55
C LEU A 160 5.56 -20.76 4.82
N MET A 161 4.73 -19.83 4.34
CA MET A 161 5.00 -18.40 4.45
C MET A 161 4.92 -17.91 5.89
N GLN A 162 3.99 -18.42 6.72
CA GLN A 162 3.99 -18.12 8.15
C GLN A 162 5.26 -18.67 8.83
N SER A 163 5.66 -19.90 8.52
CA SER A 163 6.84 -20.54 9.13
C SER A 163 8.15 -19.86 8.74
N LEU A 164 8.30 -19.43 7.48
CA LEU A 164 9.42 -18.61 7.02
C LEU A 164 9.41 -17.22 7.69
N ASN A 165 8.25 -16.57 7.77
CA ASN A 165 8.13 -15.26 8.40
C ASN A 165 8.47 -15.30 9.90
N HIS A 166 8.15 -16.39 10.61
CA HIS A 166 8.63 -16.59 11.99
C HIS A 166 10.17 -16.60 12.08
N MET A 167 10.89 -17.14 11.09
CA MET A 167 12.36 -17.13 11.09
C MET A 167 12.94 -15.75 10.74
N ILE A 168 12.24 -14.96 9.92
CA ILE A 168 12.55 -13.54 9.65
C ILE A 168 12.36 -12.70 10.93
N VAL A 169 11.20 -12.81 11.58
CA VAL A 169 10.87 -12.06 12.81
C VAL A 169 11.79 -12.45 13.97
N ALA A 170 12.26 -13.70 14.01
CA ALA A 170 13.28 -14.15 14.98
C ALA A 170 14.72 -13.72 14.64
N GLY A 171 14.95 -12.93 13.59
CA GLY A 171 16.27 -12.43 13.18
C GLY A 171 17.22 -13.47 12.57
N LYS A 172 16.79 -14.73 12.44
CA LYS A 172 17.62 -15.85 11.96
C LYS A 172 17.80 -15.88 10.45
N VAL A 173 16.96 -15.14 9.72
CA VAL A 173 16.97 -15.02 8.26
C VAL A 173 16.69 -13.55 7.92
N LEU A 174 17.38 -13.00 6.91
CA LEU A 174 17.16 -11.60 6.48
C LEU A 174 16.29 -11.50 5.22
N TYR A 175 16.51 -12.38 4.24
CA TYR A 175 15.79 -12.43 2.96
C TYR A 175 15.36 -13.86 2.64
N LEU A 176 14.25 -13.99 1.89
CA LEU A 176 13.73 -15.28 1.45
C LEU A 176 14.03 -15.49 -0.04
N GLY A 177 14.45 -16.70 -0.38
CA GLY A 177 14.56 -17.18 -1.75
C GLY A 177 13.70 -18.43 -1.97
N ILE A 178 13.46 -18.75 -3.23
CA ILE A 178 12.80 -20.01 -3.62
C ILE A 178 13.48 -20.58 -4.86
N SER A 179 13.64 -21.90 -4.92
CA SER A 179 14.34 -22.59 -6.01
C SER A 179 13.44 -23.63 -6.66
N ASP A 180 13.61 -23.80 -7.97
CA ASP A 180 13.05 -24.91 -8.78
C ASP A 180 11.58 -25.24 -8.44
N THR A 181 10.76 -24.18 -8.40
CA THR A 181 9.36 -24.17 -7.93
C THR A 181 8.43 -23.58 -9.01
N PRO A 182 7.25 -24.17 -9.27
CA PRO A 182 6.34 -23.65 -10.30
C PRO A 182 5.95 -22.18 -10.08
N ALA A 183 5.97 -21.37 -11.15
CA ALA A 183 5.75 -19.91 -11.08
C ALA A 183 4.48 -19.50 -10.33
N TRP A 184 3.38 -20.25 -10.50
CA TRP A 184 2.10 -19.98 -9.84
C TRP A 184 2.17 -20.14 -8.31
N VAL A 185 3.02 -21.03 -7.79
CA VAL A 185 3.26 -21.19 -6.35
C VAL A 185 3.96 -19.95 -5.82
N VAL A 186 4.99 -19.46 -6.53
CA VAL A 186 5.77 -18.28 -6.13
C VAL A 186 4.89 -17.02 -6.11
N SER A 187 4.13 -16.77 -7.18
CA SER A 187 3.19 -15.63 -7.22
C SER A 187 2.12 -15.71 -6.14
N ARG A 188 1.51 -16.89 -5.92
CA ARG A 188 0.52 -17.04 -4.82
C ARG A 188 1.15 -16.85 -3.44
N ALA A 189 2.39 -17.30 -3.23
CA ALA A 189 3.10 -17.13 -1.97
C ALA A 189 3.49 -15.67 -1.70
N ASN A 190 3.96 -14.94 -2.71
CA ASN A 190 4.26 -13.52 -2.59
C ASN A 190 3.00 -12.67 -2.44
N GLU A 191 1.91 -13.01 -3.13
CA GLU A 191 0.62 -12.35 -2.95
C GLU A 191 0.04 -12.60 -1.55
N TYR A 192 0.08 -13.84 -1.06
CA TYR A 192 -0.29 -14.16 0.32
C TYR A 192 0.57 -13.36 1.33
N ALA A 193 1.87 -13.24 1.08
CA ALA A 193 2.76 -12.44 1.92
C ALA A 193 2.39 -10.94 1.91
N ARG A 194 2.11 -10.34 0.75
CA ARG A 194 1.63 -8.95 0.64
C ARG A 194 0.33 -8.73 1.42
N GLN A 195 -0.65 -9.61 1.24
CA GLN A 195 -1.97 -9.50 1.88
C GLN A 195 -1.92 -9.66 3.40
N ASN A 196 -0.93 -10.39 3.94
CA ASN A 196 -0.81 -10.71 5.36
C ASN A 196 0.37 -10.00 6.07
N GLY A 197 1.04 -9.05 5.40
CA GLY A 197 2.16 -8.29 5.99
C GLY A 197 3.43 -9.11 6.25
N LEU A 198 3.64 -10.21 5.51
CA LEU A 198 4.77 -11.12 5.68
C LEU A 198 5.93 -10.76 4.71
N ARG A 199 7.12 -11.30 4.99
CA ARG A 199 8.25 -11.23 4.05
C ARG A 199 7.95 -12.00 2.77
N GLN A 200 8.08 -11.33 1.63
CA GLN A 200 8.04 -11.94 0.29
C GLN A 200 9.34 -12.67 -0.05
N PHE A 201 9.30 -13.62 -0.98
CA PHE A 201 10.48 -14.10 -1.69
C PHE A 201 11.06 -13.00 -2.57
N SER A 202 12.38 -12.82 -2.49
CA SER A 202 13.13 -11.80 -3.24
C SER A 202 14.01 -12.37 -4.34
N VAL A 203 14.29 -13.67 -4.35
CA VAL A 203 15.15 -14.32 -5.36
C VAL A 203 14.55 -15.65 -5.79
N TYR A 204 14.52 -15.88 -7.10
CA TYR A 204 14.23 -17.18 -7.68
C TYR A 204 15.53 -17.84 -8.18
N GLN A 205 15.78 -19.07 -7.74
CA GLN A 205 16.88 -19.92 -8.21
C GLN A 205 16.36 -21.05 -9.10
N GLY A 206 17.13 -21.47 -10.11
CA GLY A 206 16.73 -22.60 -10.95
C GLY A 206 17.53 -22.73 -12.23
N ARG A 207 17.21 -23.76 -13.02
CA ARG A 207 17.94 -24.09 -14.27
C ARG A 207 17.70 -23.08 -15.40
N TRP A 208 18.76 -22.41 -15.86
CA TRP A 208 18.72 -21.62 -17.10
C TRP A 208 20.08 -21.58 -17.80
N SER A 209 20.09 -21.81 -19.11
CA SER A 209 21.26 -21.65 -19.99
C SER A 209 20.81 -21.40 -21.43
N ALA A 210 21.77 -21.21 -22.35
CA ALA A 210 21.49 -21.17 -23.79
C ALA A 210 20.81 -22.45 -24.35
N GLU A 211 20.89 -23.59 -23.64
CA GLU A 211 20.24 -24.85 -24.03
C GLU A 211 18.87 -25.02 -23.35
N HIS A 212 18.80 -24.69 -22.05
CA HIS A 212 17.63 -24.92 -21.21
C HIS A 212 16.96 -23.59 -20.92
N ARG A 213 15.94 -23.25 -21.72
CA ARG A 213 15.34 -21.90 -21.80
C ARG A 213 13.96 -21.76 -21.16
N ASP A 214 13.44 -22.78 -20.47
CA ASP A 214 12.12 -22.77 -19.83
C ASP A 214 11.89 -21.62 -18.83
N PHE A 215 12.96 -21.07 -18.27
CA PHE A 215 12.95 -19.82 -17.49
C PHE A 215 12.25 -18.65 -18.23
N GLU A 216 12.39 -18.59 -19.55
CA GLU A 216 11.89 -17.48 -20.37
C GLU A 216 10.38 -17.54 -20.61
N ARG A 217 9.74 -18.68 -20.35
CA ARG A 217 8.28 -18.85 -20.46
C ARG A 217 7.54 -18.16 -19.31
N ASP A 218 7.78 -18.61 -18.08
CA ASP A 218 7.01 -18.20 -16.89
C ASP A 218 7.86 -17.57 -15.79
N ILE A 219 9.10 -18.03 -15.57
CA ILE A 219 9.93 -17.61 -14.43
C ILE A 219 10.38 -16.16 -14.56
N ILE A 220 10.88 -15.74 -15.73
CA ILE A 220 11.33 -14.37 -15.96
C ILE A 220 10.15 -13.38 -15.93
N PRO A 221 8.99 -13.64 -16.57
CA PRO A 221 7.79 -12.82 -16.39
C PRO A 221 7.32 -12.72 -14.93
N MET A 222 7.25 -13.84 -14.21
CA MET A 222 6.90 -13.87 -12.78
C MET A 222 7.88 -13.03 -11.94
N CYS A 223 9.19 -13.23 -12.09
CA CYS A 223 10.18 -12.48 -11.30
C CYS A 223 10.13 -10.97 -11.58
N ARG A 224 9.78 -10.54 -12.80
CA ARG A 224 9.54 -9.12 -13.12
C ARG A 224 8.30 -8.57 -12.40
N ALA A 225 7.20 -9.32 -12.40
CA ALA A 225 5.95 -8.92 -11.75
C ALA A 225 6.08 -8.88 -10.21
N GLU A 226 6.79 -9.86 -9.63
CA GLU A 226 6.98 -10.02 -8.19
C GLU A 226 8.16 -9.19 -7.62
N GLY A 227 8.92 -8.48 -8.47
CA GLY A 227 10.06 -7.67 -8.03
C GLY A 227 11.24 -8.48 -7.49
N MET A 228 11.51 -9.64 -8.10
CA MET A 228 12.50 -10.63 -7.67
C MET A 228 13.77 -10.61 -8.54
N GLY A 229 14.89 -11.00 -7.93
CA GLY A 229 16.13 -11.34 -8.63
C GLY A 229 16.15 -12.79 -9.12
N LEU A 230 17.07 -13.10 -10.03
CA LEU A 230 17.24 -14.40 -10.67
C LEU A 230 18.65 -14.94 -10.39
N ALA A 231 18.74 -16.11 -9.76
CA ALA A 231 20.01 -16.80 -9.49
C ALA A 231 20.10 -18.10 -10.30
N PRO A 232 20.37 -18.05 -11.62
CA PRO A 232 20.32 -19.24 -12.46
C PRO A 232 21.50 -20.19 -12.20
N TRP A 233 21.21 -21.47 -12.01
CA TRP A 233 22.19 -22.55 -12.00
C TRP A 233 22.31 -23.20 -13.39
N GLY A 234 23.48 -23.76 -13.69
CA GLY A 234 23.74 -24.47 -14.95
C GLY A 234 24.03 -23.58 -16.16
N ALA A 235 24.14 -22.26 -16.00
CA ALA A 235 24.41 -21.29 -17.07
C ALA A 235 25.59 -21.67 -17.99
N LEU A 236 26.65 -22.25 -17.43
CA LEU A 236 27.85 -22.73 -18.14
C LEU A 236 27.65 -24.07 -18.89
N GLY A 237 26.40 -24.52 -19.07
CA GLY A 237 26.05 -25.75 -19.79
C GLY A 237 26.49 -27.05 -19.11
N GLY A 238 26.76 -27.05 -17.81
CA GLY A 238 27.13 -28.26 -17.04
C GLY A 238 28.39 -28.99 -17.50
N GLY A 239 29.22 -28.39 -18.36
CA GLY A 239 30.36 -29.05 -19.00
C GLY A 239 30.07 -29.74 -20.35
N TYR A 240 28.86 -29.59 -20.90
CA TYR A 240 28.51 -29.96 -22.27
C TYR A 240 28.95 -28.91 -23.31
N PHE A 241 29.02 -27.62 -22.93
CA PHE A 241 29.51 -26.55 -23.80
C PHE A 241 31.03 -26.65 -23.98
N LYS A 242 31.46 -27.11 -25.17
CA LYS A 242 32.86 -27.46 -25.50
C LYS A 242 33.16 -27.25 -26.99
N THR A 243 34.41 -26.98 -27.33
CA THR A 243 34.88 -27.00 -28.73
C THR A 243 34.81 -28.42 -29.33
N GLU A 244 34.90 -28.54 -30.65
CA GLU A 244 34.93 -29.86 -31.29
C GLU A 244 36.20 -30.66 -30.93
N GLU A 245 37.34 -29.98 -30.75
CA GLU A 245 38.59 -30.58 -30.25
C GLU A 245 38.45 -31.05 -28.80
N GLN A 246 37.88 -30.22 -27.92
CA GLN A 246 37.61 -30.61 -26.52
C GLN A 246 36.67 -31.82 -26.42
N ARG A 247 35.67 -31.94 -27.29
CA ARG A 247 34.80 -33.14 -27.36
C ARG A 247 35.55 -34.40 -27.78
N LYS A 248 36.55 -34.30 -28.67
CA LYS A 248 37.37 -35.44 -29.11
C LYS A 248 38.39 -35.88 -28.05
N ASN A 249 38.89 -34.92 -27.26
CA ASN A 249 39.94 -35.17 -26.26
C ASN A 249 39.40 -35.55 -24.86
N ASP A 250 38.15 -35.22 -24.51
CA ASP A 250 37.60 -35.46 -23.17
C ASP A 250 36.96 -36.85 -23.02
N SER A 251 37.79 -37.89 -23.13
CA SER A 251 37.45 -39.29 -22.81
C SER A 251 37.37 -39.59 -21.30
N ALA A 252 37.52 -38.57 -20.45
CA ALA A 252 37.87 -38.71 -19.04
C ALA A 252 36.77 -38.31 -18.04
N ARG A 253 35.59 -37.88 -18.50
CA ARG A 253 34.45 -37.55 -17.63
C ARG A 253 33.27 -38.49 -17.85
N LYS A 254 32.62 -38.91 -16.75
CA LYS A 254 31.28 -39.56 -16.75
C LYS A 254 30.15 -38.56 -17.09
N ILE A 255 30.34 -37.72 -18.10
CA ILE A 255 29.25 -36.91 -18.69
C ILE A 255 28.49 -37.83 -19.65
N GLY A 256 27.16 -37.68 -19.74
CA GLY A 256 26.34 -38.43 -20.70
C GLY A 256 26.64 -38.04 -22.14
N GLU A 257 26.00 -38.72 -23.10
CA GLU A 257 26.17 -38.38 -24.52
C GLU A 257 25.81 -36.92 -24.80
N PHE A 258 26.57 -36.26 -25.67
CA PHE A 258 26.33 -34.86 -26.03
C PHE A 258 25.06 -34.75 -26.88
N THR A 259 24.07 -34.02 -26.37
CA THR A 259 22.83 -33.71 -27.10
C THR A 259 23.13 -32.96 -28.40
N GLU A 260 22.31 -33.15 -29.44
CA GLU A 260 22.44 -32.39 -30.68
C GLU A 260 22.34 -30.87 -30.43
N ALA A 261 21.48 -30.47 -29.49
CA ALA A 261 21.34 -29.10 -29.00
C ALA A 261 22.66 -28.54 -28.42
N SER A 262 23.28 -29.24 -27.46
CA SER A 262 24.56 -28.81 -26.87
C SER A 262 25.68 -28.69 -27.91
N ILE A 263 25.69 -29.54 -28.95
CA ILE A 263 26.66 -29.46 -30.05
C ILE A 263 26.40 -28.23 -30.93
N LYS A 264 25.14 -27.97 -31.33
CA LYS A 264 24.76 -26.78 -32.12
C LYS A 264 25.09 -25.49 -31.38
N ILE A 265 24.65 -25.39 -30.13
CA ILE A 265 24.91 -24.24 -29.24
C ILE A 265 26.40 -24.04 -29.04
N SER A 266 27.17 -25.11 -28.77
CA SER A 266 28.62 -25.01 -28.62
C SER A 266 29.30 -24.38 -29.84
N LYS A 267 28.91 -24.77 -31.07
CA LYS A 267 29.49 -24.22 -32.31
C LYS A 267 29.21 -22.72 -32.47
N VAL A 268 28.05 -22.25 -32.02
CA VAL A 268 27.71 -20.82 -32.04
C VAL A 268 28.42 -20.06 -30.91
N LEU A 269 28.46 -20.60 -29.69
CA LEU A 269 29.26 -20.04 -28.61
C LEU A 269 30.75 -19.95 -29.00
N GLU A 270 31.27 -20.93 -29.74
CA GLU A 270 32.65 -20.98 -30.24
C GLU A 270 32.91 -19.90 -31.32
N LYS A 271 31.99 -19.73 -32.28
CA LYS A 271 31.99 -18.62 -33.25
C LYS A 271 32.06 -17.24 -32.54
N ILE A 272 31.22 -17.02 -31.53
CA ILE A 272 31.13 -15.77 -30.78
C ILE A 272 32.32 -15.58 -29.83
N ALA A 273 32.84 -16.66 -29.25
CA ALA A 273 34.03 -16.66 -28.39
C ALA A 273 35.28 -16.24 -29.18
N ASN A 274 35.47 -16.83 -30.36
CA ASN A 274 36.56 -16.48 -31.27
C ASN A 274 36.45 -15.02 -31.78
N LYS A 275 35.23 -14.57 -32.13
CA LYS A 275 34.94 -13.17 -32.50
C LYS A 275 35.36 -12.16 -31.42
N ASN A 276 35.24 -12.52 -30.15
CA ASN A 276 35.49 -11.63 -29.00
C ASN A 276 36.79 -11.97 -28.22
N ASN A 277 37.63 -12.87 -28.73
CA ASN A 277 38.85 -13.36 -28.08
C ASN A 277 38.63 -13.76 -26.60
N THR A 278 37.66 -14.65 -26.37
CA THR A 278 37.21 -15.10 -25.04
C THR A 278 36.84 -16.60 -25.05
N GLY A 279 36.35 -17.15 -23.93
CA GLY A 279 35.95 -18.56 -23.82
C GLY A 279 34.45 -18.81 -24.08
N LEU A 280 34.08 -20.00 -24.57
CA LEU A 280 32.67 -20.41 -24.78
C LEU A 280 31.81 -20.23 -23.51
N THR A 281 32.37 -20.61 -22.35
CA THR A 281 31.71 -20.48 -21.04
C THR A 281 31.49 -19.03 -20.65
N SER A 282 32.41 -18.12 -21.04
CA SER A 282 32.28 -16.68 -20.82
C SER A 282 31.17 -16.08 -21.70
N VAL A 283 31.01 -16.53 -22.95
CA VAL A 283 29.87 -16.18 -23.81
C VAL A 283 28.55 -16.69 -23.21
N ALA A 284 28.50 -17.95 -22.76
CA ALA A 284 27.31 -18.54 -22.15
C ALA A 284 26.88 -17.83 -20.85
N LEU A 285 27.85 -17.37 -20.06
CA LEU A 285 27.63 -16.59 -18.84
C LEU A 285 27.12 -15.18 -19.17
N ALA A 286 27.73 -14.51 -20.15
CA ALA A 286 27.29 -13.20 -20.64
C ALA A 286 25.85 -13.25 -21.20
N TYR A 287 25.49 -14.31 -21.93
CA TYR A 287 24.14 -14.52 -22.47
C TYR A 287 23.04 -14.43 -21.40
N VAL A 288 23.09 -15.26 -20.35
CA VAL A 288 22.05 -15.23 -19.30
C VAL A 288 22.01 -13.89 -18.56
N MET A 289 23.17 -13.24 -18.35
CA MET A 289 23.25 -11.94 -17.68
C MET A 289 22.72 -10.76 -18.51
N GLN A 290 22.64 -10.92 -19.83
CA GLN A 290 22.25 -9.86 -20.78
C GLN A 290 20.86 -10.08 -21.41
N LYS A 291 20.13 -11.10 -20.95
CA LYS A 291 18.74 -11.38 -21.34
C LYS A 291 17.69 -10.67 -20.47
N THR A 292 17.98 -10.34 -19.21
CA THR A 292 17.06 -9.65 -18.28
C THR A 292 17.84 -9.03 -17.10
N PRO A 293 17.38 -7.95 -16.45
CA PRO A 293 18.03 -7.41 -15.24
C PRO A 293 17.92 -8.34 -14.02
N TYR A 294 18.70 -8.02 -12.97
CA TYR A 294 18.78 -8.73 -11.68
C TYR A 294 19.18 -10.22 -11.78
N VAL A 295 20.03 -10.56 -12.76
CA VAL A 295 20.59 -11.91 -12.94
C VAL A 295 21.95 -12.05 -12.24
N PHE A 296 22.07 -13.09 -11.41
CA PHE A 296 23.23 -13.42 -10.58
C PHE A 296 23.59 -14.91 -10.72
N PRO A 297 24.27 -15.32 -11.81
CA PRO A 297 24.48 -16.73 -12.10
C PRO A 297 25.30 -17.44 -11.03
N ILE A 298 24.89 -18.67 -10.71
CA ILE A 298 25.58 -19.53 -9.75
C ILE A 298 26.68 -20.28 -10.49
N ILE A 299 27.93 -19.92 -10.20
CA ILE A 299 29.13 -20.50 -10.80
C ILE A 299 29.78 -21.50 -9.84
N GLY A 300 29.88 -22.76 -10.28
CA GLY A 300 30.59 -23.82 -9.56
C GLY A 300 31.97 -24.11 -10.15
N GLY A 301 32.90 -24.57 -9.32
CA GLY A 301 34.24 -24.96 -9.75
C GLY A 301 34.93 -25.90 -8.77
N ARG A 302 36.01 -26.55 -9.24
CA ARG A 302 36.93 -27.38 -8.45
C ARG A 302 38.41 -26.99 -8.69
N LYS A 303 38.62 -25.80 -9.26
CA LYS A 303 39.91 -25.17 -9.58
C LYS A 303 39.73 -23.65 -9.62
N VAL A 304 40.73 -22.90 -9.13
CA VAL A 304 40.73 -21.43 -9.15
C VAL A 304 40.65 -20.86 -10.59
N ASP A 305 41.28 -21.52 -11.57
CA ASP A 305 41.28 -21.03 -12.96
C ASP A 305 39.91 -21.01 -13.62
N HIS A 306 38.96 -21.85 -13.19
CA HIS A 306 37.58 -21.78 -13.67
C HIS A 306 36.91 -20.46 -13.24
N LEU A 307 37.26 -19.95 -12.05
CA LEU A 307 36.71 -18.71 -11.52
C LEU A 307 37.30 -17.48 -12.23
N LYS A 308 38.57 -17.53 -12.66
CA LYS A 308 39.21 -16.46 -13.47
C LYS A 308 38.41 -16.15 -14.73
N GLY A 309 38.20 -17.15 -15.60
CA GLY A 309 37.45 -16.99 -16.85
C GLY A 309 35.96 -16.65 -16.69
N ASN A 310 35.37 -16.95 -15.52
CA ASN A 310 34.02 -16.51 -15.16
C ASN A 310 34.00 -15.01 -14.77
N ILE A 311 35.02 -14.52 -14.06
CA ILE A 311 35.13 -13.08 -13.70
C ILE A 311 35.40 -12.23 -14.95
N GLU A 312 36.24 -12.71 -15.86
CA GLU A 312 36.53 -12.04 -17.15
C GLU A 312 35.25 -11.81 -17.98
N ALA A 313 34.31 -12.76 -17.95
CA ALA A 313 33.03 -12.69 -18.66
C ALA A 313 32.16 -11.48 -18.28
N LEU A 314 32.37 -10.87 -17.10
CA LEU A 314 31.66 -9.68 -16.64
C LEU A 314 31.98 -8.42 -17.49
N THR A 315 33.04 -8.47 -18.30
CA THR A 315 33.45 -7.40 -19.23
C THR A 315 33.01 -7.65 -20.68
N LEU A 316 32.48 -8.84 -20.99
CA LEU A 316 32.05 -9.22 -22.32
C LEU A 316 30.65 -8.68 -22.63
N GLN A 317 30.53 -7.77 -23.60
CA GLN A 317 29.24 -7.30 -24.13
C GLN A 317 28.89 -8.09 -25.40
N LEU A 318 27.74 -8.78 -25.40
CA LEU A 318 27.18 -9.39 -26.61
C LEU A 318 26.39 -8.35 -27.41
N THR A 319 26.28 -8.54 -28.73
CA THR A 319 25.33 -7.78 -29.55
C THR A 319 23.98 -8.49 -29.64
N ASP A 320 22.92 -7.76 -30.00
CA ASP A 320 21.59 -8.33 -30.24
C ASP A 320 21.62 -9.47 -31.29
N GLU A 321 22.57 -9.43 -32.23
CA GLU A 321 22.76 -10.47 -33.24
C GLU A 321 23.47 -11.71 -32.67
N ASP A 322 24.46 -11.53 -31.78
CA ASP A 322 25.09 -12.65 -31.06
C ASP A 322 24.07 -13.40 -30.18
N ILE A 323 23.12 -12.67 -29.58
CA ILE A 323 22.00 -13.25 -28.81
C ILE A 323 21.07 -14.07 -29.73
N LYS A 324 20.66 -13.53 -30.88
CA LYS A 324 19.84 -14.26 -31.86
C LYS A 324 20.52 -15.52 -32.41
N ASP A 325 21.81 -15.42 -32.73
CA ASP A 325 22.63 -16.55 -33.19
C ASP A 325 22.57 -17.71 -32.19
N ILE A 326 22.74 -17.42 -30.89
CA ILE A 326 22.67 -18.41 -29.80
C ILE A 326 21.28 -19.03 -29.73
N GLU A 327 20.23 -18.23 -29.86
CA GLU A 327 18.84 -18.69 -29.75
C GLU A 327 18.35 -19.48 -30.97
N ALA A 328 18.86 -19.16 -32.16
CA ALA A 328 18.59 -19.91 -33.39
C ALA A 328 19.28 -21.28 -33.41
N ALA A 329 20.34 -21.49 -32.61
CA ALA A 329 21.04 -22.77 -32.50
C ALA A 329 20.17 -23.88 -31.87
N HIS A 330 19.23 -23.50 -31.01
CA HIS A 330 18.24 -24.39 -30.40
C HIS A 330 16.91 -23.65 -30.20
N PRO A 331 16.01 -23.67 -31.20
CA PRO A 331 14.71 -23.01 -31.12
C PRO A 331 13.88 -23.51 -29.93
N PHE A 332 13.28 -22.59 -29.18
CA PHE A 332 12.49 -22.85 -27.99
C PHE A 332 11.01 -22.53 -28.27
N ASP A 333 10.10 -23.49 -28.09
CA ASP A 333 8.66 -23.20 -28.08
C ASP A 333 8.28 -22.60 -26.72
N ILE A 334 7.99 -21.30 -26.72
CA ILE A 334 7.52 -20.60 -25.54
C ILE A 334 6.12 -21.03 -25.11
N GLY A 335 5.35 -21.72 -25.97
CA GLY A 335 4.08 -22.35 -25.62
C GLY A 335 2.88 -21.41 -25.50
N PHE A 336 1.69 -21.98 -25.39
CA PHE A 336 0.43 -21.23 -25.26
C PHE A 336 0.27 -20.68 -23.83
N PRO A 337 -0.25 -19.44 -23.64
CA PRO A 337 -0.75 -18.50 -24.64
C PRO A 337 0.32 -17.56 -25.23
N MET A 338 1.57 -17.62 -24.75
CA MET A 338 2.63 -16.69 -25.14
C MET A 338 2.91 -16.72 -26.65
N ASN A 339 3.01 -17.91 -27.25
CA ASN A 339 3.23 -18.08 -28.69
C ASN A 339 2.03 -17.61 -29.54
N PHE A 340 0.80 -17.72 -29.02
CA PHE A 340 -0.42 -17.21 -29.66
C PHE A 340 -0.52 -15.69 -29.60
N LEU A 341 -0.12 -15.06 -28.50
CA LEU A 341 -0.24 -13.61 -28.30
C LEU A 341 0.93 -12.82 -28.92
N GLY A 342 2.15 -13.33 -28.83
CA GLY A 342 3.38 -12.65 -29.28
C GLY A 342 4.12 -13.29 -30.46
N GLY A 343 3.61 -14.39 -31.01
CA GLY A 343 4.33 -15.17 -32.03
C GLY A 343 5.51 -15.97 -31.45
N PRO A 344 6.45 -16.45 -32.27
CA PRO A 344 7.51 -17.38 -31.83
C PRO A 344 8.38 -16.89 -30.67
N ASN A 345 8.58 -15.58 -30.53
CA ASN A 345 9.38 -14.98 -29.46
C ASN A 345 8.57 -14.76 -28.16
N GLY A 346 7.25 -14.97 -28.19
CA GLY A 346 6.34 -14.70 -27.08
C GLY A 346 6.12 -13.21 -26.79
N VAL A 347 5.55 -12.92 -25.62
CA VAL A 347 5.18 -11.55 -25.24
C VAL A 347 6.34 -10.85 -24.53
N GLU A 348 7.19 -10.16 -25.30
CA GLU A 348 8.24 -9.27 -24.76
C GLU A 348 7.65 -8.06 -24.02
N GLY A 349 6.47 -7.59 -24.42
CA GLY A 349 5.71 -6.51 -23.78
C GLY A 349 4.40 -6.23 -24.52
N PRO A 350 3.60 -5.23 -24.09
CA PRO A 350 2.33 -4.94 -24.73
C PRO A 350 2.44 -4.68 -26.25
N GLN A 351 3.55 -4.11 -26.70
CA GLN A 351 3.86 -3.84 -28.11
C GLN A 351 4.00 -5.09 -29.00
N SER A 352 4.28 -6.26 -28.42
CA SER A 352 4.39 -7.52 -29.20
C SER A 352 3.04 -8.25 -29.30
N VAL A 353 2.00 -7.80 -28.60
CA VAL A 353 0.68 -8.46 -28.62
C VAL A 353 -0.08 -8.07 -29.89
N TRP A 354 -0.26 -9.00 -30.83
CA TRP A 354 -0.90 -8.71 -32.12
C TRP A 354 -2.31 -8.13 -31.97
N LEU A 355 -3.07 -8.59 -30.98
CA LEU A 355 -4.43 -8.12 -30.69
C LEU A 355 -4.45 -6.63 -30.31
N MET A 356 -3.44 -6.17 -29.56
CA MET A 356 -3.30 -4.75 -29.20
C MET A 356 -2.85 -3.92 -30.40
N ASN A 357 -1.96 -4.46 -31.24
CA ASN A 357 -1.53 -3.78 -32.46
C ASN A 357 -2.66 -3.62 -33.48
N MET A 358 -3.66 -4.51 -33.49
CA MET A 358 -4.91 -4.33 -34.27
C MET A 358 -5.84 -3.25 -33.70
N ALA A 359 -5.80 -2.98 -32.40
CA ALA A 359 -6.64 -1.96 -31.77
C ALA A 359 -6.15 -0.51 -32.03
N GLY A 360 -4.90 -0.34 -32.46
CA GLY A 360 -4.34 0.95 -32.86
C GLY A 360 -2.87 1.13 -32.45
N GLN A 361 -2.24 2.20 -32.97
CA GLN A 361 -0.87 2.55 -32.60
C GLN A 361 -0.80 3.02 -31.14
N GLN A 362 -0.03 2.33 -30.32
CA GLN A 362 0.11 2.59 -28.89
C GLN A 362 1.56 2.93 -28.52
N ARG A 363 1.73 3.62 -27.39
CA ARG A 363 3.05 3.89 -26.78
C ARG A 363 3.11 3.19 -25.44
N HIS A 364 4.21 2.50 -25.18
CA HIS A 364 4.38 1.67 -23.99
C HIS A 364 5.67 2.03 -23.25
N VAL A 365 5.64 1.93 -21.92
CA VAL A 365 6.84 2.01 -21.10
C VAL A 365 7.71 0.78 -21.39
N GLN A 366 8.97 0.99 -21.72
CA GLN A 366 9.92 -0.10 -21.95
C GLN A 366 10.30 -0.76 -20.61
N TRP A 367 10.37 -2.09 -20.59
CA TRP A 367 10.81 -2.82 -19.40
C TRP A 367 12.25 -2.45 -19.02
N PRO A 368 12.63 -2.51 -17.73
CA PRO A 368 14.00 -2.32 -17.30
C PRO A 368 14.95 -3.28 -18.03
N LYS A 369 15.99 -2.72 -18.65
CA LYS A 369 17.02 -3.49 -19.36
C LYS A 369 18.12 -3.99 -18.41
N PRO A 370 18.82 -5.09 -18.74
CA PRO A 370 20.01 -5.52 -17.99
C PRO A 370 21.08 -4.42 -17.94
N ILE A 371 21.89 -4.45 -16.87
CA ILE A 371 23.04 -3.56 -16.72
C ILE A 371 24.08 -3.97 -17.79
N PRO A 372 24.57 -3.05 -18.64
CA PRO A 372 25.61 -3.34 -19.63
C PRO A 372 26.86 -3.95 -19.01
N ALA A 373 27.64 -4.68 -19.81
CA ALA A 373 28.92 -5.22 -19.36
C ALA A 373 29.88 -4.10 -18.92
N LEU A 374 30.77 -4.40 -17.97
CA LEU A 374 31.74 -3.43 -17.50
C LEU A 374 32.77 -3.14 -18.59
N LYS A 375 32.82 -1.88 -19.06
CA LYS A 375 33.84 -1.43 -20.01
C LYS A 375 35.23 -1.67 -19.43
N ASN A 376 36.09 -2.36 -20.19
CA ASN A 376 37.51 -2.48 -19.87
C ASN A 376 38.17 -1.10 -19.84
N SER A 377 38.48 -0.61 -18.64
CA SER A 377 39.03 0.73 -18.38
C SER A 377 40.32 1.01 -19.16
N TRP A 378 41.12 -0.03 -19.41
CA TRP A 378 42.34 0.00 -20.22
C TRP A 378 42.11 0.47 -21.67
N LEU A 379 41.03 0.02 -22.31
CA LEU A 379 40.67 0.43 -23.68
C LEU A 379 40.07 1.84 -23.72
N ASP A 380 39.27 2.18 -22.70
CA ASP A 380 38.67 3.51 -22.58
C ASP A 380 39.77 4.59 -22.30
N GLN A 381 40.86 4.23 -21.61
CA GLN A 381 42.06 5.08 -21.44
C GLN A 381 42.82 5.28 -22.78
N LEU A 382 42.94 4.25 -23.62
CA LEU A 382 43.53 4.37 -24.96
C LEU A 382 42.69 5.28 -25.87
N GLN A 383 41.36 5.18 -25.85
CA GLN A 383 40.49 6.09 -26.61
C GLN A 383 40.53 7.54 -26.10
N LYS A 384 40.62 7.75 -24.78
CA LYS A 384 40.73 9.08 -24.16
C LYS A 384 42.07 9.77 -24.45
N THR A 385 43.15 9.02 -24.68
CA THR A 385 44.45 9.60 -25.07
C THR A 385 44.56 9.91 -26.56
N TRP A 386 43.82 9.21 -27.43
CA TRP A 386 43.85 9.44 -28.89
C TRP A 386 42.88 10.50 -29.42
N THR A 387 41.72 10.71 -28.78
CA THR A 387 40.71 11.68 -29.27
C THR A 387 41.15 13.16 -29.35
N PRO A 388 42.04 13.69 -28.49
CA PRO A 388 42.45 15.11 -28.57
C PRO A 388 43.18 15.48 -29.86
N ILE A 389 44.00 14.58 -30.41
CA ILE A 389 44.93 14.89 -31.51
C ILE A 389 44.18 15.17 -32.83
N ALA A 390 43.14 14.39 -33.12
CA ALA A 390 42.36 14.54 -34.36
C ALA A 390 41.51 15.82 -34.42
N LYS A 391 41.07 16.35 -33.27
CA LYS A 391 40.12 17.49 -33.25
C LYS A 391 40.80 18.86 -33.32
N ILE A 392 42.00 19.00 -32.74
CA ILE A 392 42.78 20.25 -32.79
C ILE A 392 43.18 20.60 -34.24
N ALA A 393 43.37 19.59 -35.09
CA ALA A 393 43.78 19.77 -36.49
C ALA A 393 42.72 20.43 -37.40
N SER A 394 41.42 20.33 -37.09
CA SER A 394 40.35 20.89 -37.94
C SER A 394 39.88 22.29 -37.51
N GLU A 395 39.89 22.59 -36.20
CA GLU A 395 39.34 23.84 -35.67
C GLU A 395 40.26 25.07 -35.89
N MET A 396 41.55 24.87 -36.17
CA MET A 396 42.49 25.98 -36.45
C MET A 396 42.38 26.59 -37.87
N ALA A 397 41.64 25.96 -38.79
CA ALA A 397 41.61 26.36 -40.20
C ALA A 397 40.65 27.53 -40.53
N SER A 398 39.72 27.88 -39.63
CA SER A 398 38.55 28.72 -39.93
C SER A 398 38.61 30.16 -39.40
N ILE A 399 39.58 30.50 -38.54
CA ILE A 399 39.54 31.74 -37.71
C ILE A 399 40.32 32.92 -38.35
N VAL A 400 40.93 32.74 -39.53
CA VAL A 400 41.93 33.68 -40.10
C VAL A 400 41.39 34.53 -41.29
N LYS A 401 40.07 34.76 -41.43
CA LYS A 401 39.52 35.65 -42.48
C LYS A 401 38.41 36.62 -42.01
N ALA A 402 38.73 37.91 -42.08
CA ALA A 402 37.88 39.12 -42.04
C ALA A 402 36.94 39.30 -40.81
N LEU A 403 37.07 40.29 -39.91
CA LEU A 403 37.24 41.76 -40.03
C LEU A 403 35.95 42.54 -40.40
N ARG A 404 35.31 43.12 -39.35
CA ARG A 404 34.80 44.52 -39.13
C ARG A 404 34.71 45.54 -40.32
N PRO A 405 33.92 46.65 -40.24
CA PRO A 405 33.17 47.24 -39.09
C PRO A 405 31.75 47.87 -39.38
N ALA A 406 31.17 48.53 -38.35
CA ALA A 406 30.28 49.73 -38.39
C ALA A 406 28.80 49.62 -38.87
N ALA A 407 27.84 50.50 -38.48
CA ALA A 407 27.66 51.38 -37.29
C ALA A 407 26.23 52.04 -37.24
N GLN A 408 25.78 52.50 -36.04
CA GLN A 408 24.60 53.38 -35.76
C GLN A 408 23.19 52.77 -36.05
N ARG A 409 22.02 53.18 -35.49
CA ARG A 409 21.48 54.32 -34.65
C ARG A 409 20.14 53.84 -33.95
N ILE A 410 19.32 54.54 -33.12
CA ILE A 410 19.31 55.90 -32.51
C ILE A 410 18.69 56.00 -31.07
N SER A 411 17.37 55.86 -30.86
CA SER A 411 16.61 56.21 -29.61
C SER A 411 15.30 55.37 -29.47
N SER A 412 14.44 55.43 -28.43
CA SER A 412 14.19 56.33 -27.27
C SER A 412 13.50 55.53 -26.14
N GLN A 413 13.71 55.75 -24.82
CA GLN A 413 13.06 56.73 -23.92
C GLN A 413 11.49 56.70 -23.90
N SER A 414 10.77 56.76 -22.76
CA SER A 414 11.16 56.92 -21.34
C SER A 414 10.09 56.46 -20.30
N ARG A 415 10.51 56.39 -19.02
CA ARG A 415 9.73 56.16 -17.76
C ARG A 415 9.05 57.48 -17.29
N PRO A 416 8.02 57.51 -16.37
CA PRO A 416 8.31 57.42 -14.91
C PRO A 416 7.23 56.91 -13.90
N ALA A 417 7.76 56.25 -12.87
CA ALA A 417 7.48 56.22 -11.42
C ALA A 417 6.18 56.76 -10.73
N VAL A 418 5.59 55.86 -9.90
CA VAL A 418 5.37 55.94 -8.42
C VAL A 418 4.66 57.16 -7.78
N ARG A 419 3.52 56.90 -7.10
CA ARG A 419 3.32 57.20 -5.66
C ARG A 419 2.15 56.42 -5.04
N ALA A 420 1.98 56.50 -3.71
CA ALA A 420 1.05 55.67 -2.91
C ALA A 420 0.23 56.49 -1.91
N ALA A 421 -0.92 55.95 -1.46
CA ALA A 421 -1.70 56.45 -0.33
C ALA A 421 -2.50 55.33 0.38
N ARG A 422 -2.82 55.57 1.65
CA ARG A 422 -3.72 54.85 2.58
C ARG A 422 -4.65 55.92 3.22
N PRO A 423 -5.68 55.57 4.00
CA PRO A 423 -6.57 54.40 3.99
C PRO A 423 -8.07 54.81 4.01
N SER A 424 -9.00 53.86 4.12
CA SER A 424 -10.34 54.13 4.68
C SER A 424 -10.85 52.96 5.52
N ARG A 425 -11.61 53.27 6.58
CA ARG A 425 -12.42 52.32 7.36
C ARG A 425 -13.88 52.57 7.00
N ILE A 426 -14.64 51.52 6.69
CA ILE A 426 -16.11 51.53 6.74
C ILE A 426 -16.54 50.24 7.45
N TYR A 427 -17.31 50.37 8.53
CA TYR A 427 -18.09 49.27 9.10
C TYR A 427 -19.38 49.14 8.29
N GLN A 428 -19.74 47.92 7.88
CA GLN A 428 -21.13 47.58 7.58
C GLN A 428 -21.36 46.06 7.70
N HIS A 429 -22.59 45.70 8.05
CA HIS A 429 -22.94 44.38 8.58
C HIS A 429 -22.83 43.25 7.55
N ALA A 430 -22.52 42.05 8.04
CA ALA A 430 -22.83 40.82 7.31
C ALA A 430 -24.35 40.76 7.02
N ARG A 431 -24.71 40.32 5.82
CA ARG A 431 -26.09 39.94 5.46
C ARG A 431 -26.16 38.42 5.36
N PRO A 432 -27.25 37.77 5.80
CA PRO A 432 -27.47 36.35 5.54
C PRO A 432 -27.63 36.10 4.03
N LEU A 433 -27.23 34.91 3.59
CA LEU A 433 -27.34 34.45 2.21
C LEU A 433 -28.75 33.89 1.95
N SER A 434 -29.69 34.71 1.50
CA SER A 434 -30.94 34.21 0.89
C SER A 434 -31.48 35.16 -0.19
N SER A 435 -31.65 34.63 -1.40
CA SER A 435 -32.54 35.17 -2.44
C SER A 435 -32.80 34.13 -3.54
N THR A 436 -33.23 32.92 -3.18
CA THR A 436 -33.52 31.83 -4.14
C THR A 436 -34.95 31.31 -3.93
N ALA A 437 -35.74 31.21 -5.00
CA ALA A 437 -37.16 30.91 -4.88
C ALA A 437 -37.43 29.41 -4.56
N SER A 438 -38.37 29.17 -3.63
CA SER A 438 -38.86 27.83 -3.28
C SER A 438 -39.31 27.03 -4.51
N ARG A 439 -38.69 25.87 -4.72
CA ARG A 439 -39.24 24.82 -5.60
C ARG A 439 -39.98 23.79 -4.75
N ARG A 440 -41.15 23.38 -5.23
CA ARG A 440 -41.93 22.29 -4.62
C ARG A 440 -41.32 20.93 -4.92
N SER A 441 -41.67 19.96 -4.07
CA SER A 441 -41.30 18.55 -4.22
C SER A 441 -42.12 17.86 -5.32
N ASP A 442 -41.87 18.22 -6.57
CA ASP A 442 -42.23 17.42 -7.73
C ASP A 442 -41.01 16.59 -8.16
N THR A 443 -41.21 15.35 -8.62
CA THR A 443 -40.11 14.46 -9.04
C THR A 443 -39.41 15.04 -10.27
N VAL A 444 -38.18 15.51 -10.09
CA VAL A 444 -37.39 16.11 -11.17
C VAL A 444 -37.01 15.03 -12.18
N ASP A 445 -37.51 15.15 -13.42
CA ASP A 445 -36.99 14.37 -14.53
C ASP A 445 -35.60 14.90 -14.89
N ILE A 446 -34.59 14.05 -14.69
CA ILE A 446 -33.18 14.35 -14.95
C ILE A 446 -32.68 13.75 -16.27
N SER A 447 -33.55 13.12 -17.07
CA SER A 447 -33.15 12.39 -18.29
C SER A 447 -32.56 13.28 -19.39
N GLU A 448 -32.92 14.57 -19.43
CA GLU A 448 -32.36 15.55 -20.36
C GLU A 448 -31.14 16.31 -19.80
N ILE A 449 -30.77 16.11 -18.53
CA ILE A 449 -29.61 16.80 -17.92
C ILE A 449 -28.32 16.04 -18.29
N PRO A 450 -27.32 16.69 -18.91
CA PRO A 450 -26.06 16.03 -19.21
C PRO A 450 -25.35 15.63 -17.91
N PRO A 451 -24.86 14.37 -17.78
CA PRO A 451 -24.31 13.87 -16.52
C PRO A 451 -23.03 14.63 -16.14
N THR A 452 -23.09 15.34 -15.02
CA THR A 452 -21.94 16.02 -14.41
C THR A 452 -21.10 15.06 -13.57
N PRO A 453 -19.81 15.37 -13.31
CA PRO A 453 -19.00 14.62 -12.36
C PRO A 453 -19.65 14.59 -10.97
N ILE A 454 -19.63 13.46 -10.27
CA ILE A 454 -20.29 13.32 -8.96
C ILE A 454 -19.72 14.24 -7.86
N THR A 455 -18.53 14.79 -8.08
CA THR A 455 -17.85 15.79 -7.24
C THR A 455 -18.16 17.25 -7.63
N HIS A 456 -19.05 17.47 -8.62
CA HIS A 456 -19.52 18.80 -8.99
C HIS A 456 -20.57 19.27 -7.97
N LEU A 457 -20.26 20.38 -7.31
CA LEU A 457 -21.17 21.06 -6.39
C LEU A 457 -21.96 22.13 -7.13
N SER A 458 -23.23 22.32 -6.75
CA SER A 458 -24.04 23.45 -7.17
C SER A 458 -23.60 24.74 -6.46
N GLU A 459 -24.07 25.90 -6.94
CA GLU A 459 -23.71 27.22 -6.37
C GLU A 459 -24.00 27.31 -4.85
N ILE A 460 -25.07 26.69 -4.37
CA ILE A 460 -25.45 26.65 -2.95
C ILE A 460 -24.46 25.79 -2.14
N GLU A 461 -24.04 24.66 -2.70
CA GLU A 461 -23.14 23.71 -2.04
C GLU A 461 -21.68 24.20 -2.04
N GLU A 462 -21.25 24.88 -3.11
CA GLU A 462 -19.95 25.55 -3.16
C GLU A 462 -19.92 26.77 -2.21
N ALA A 463 -21.01 27.52 -2.09
CA ALA A 463 -21.13 28.60 -1.10
C ALA A 463 -21.15 28.07 0.35
N MET A 464 -21.83 26.94 0.60
CA MET A 464 -21.79 26.22 1.88
C MET A 464 -20.35 25.77 2.20
N LYS A 465 -19.66 25.15 1.23
CA LYS A 465 -18.27 24.71 1.34
C LYS A 465 -17.34 25.85 1.74
N ASP A 466 -17.37 26.96 1.02
CA ASP A 466 -16.47 28.09 1.24
C ASP A 466 -16.78 28.82 2.56
N SER A 467 -18.06 28.97 2.91
CA SER A 467 -18.49 29.56 4.19
C SER A 467 -18.03 28.72 5.38
N VAL A 468 -18.30 27.41 5.35
CA VAL A 468 -17.93 26.48 6.44
C VAL A 468 -16.42 26.31 6.53
N SER A 469 -15.72 26.18 5.41
CA SER A 469 -14.26 26.09 5.39
C SER A 469 -13.62 27.33 6.03
N LYS A 470 -14.13 28.53 5.70
CA LYS A 470 -13.68 29.76 6.36
C LYS A 470 -13.99 29.77 7.86
N PHE A 471 -15.24 29.51 8.26
CA PHE A 471 -15.65 29.47 9.67
C PHE A 471 -14.81 28.47 10.49
N ALA A 472 -14.56 27.28 9.93
CA ALA A 472 -13.76 26.26 10.59
C ALA A 472 -12.30 26.68 10.77
N ASN A 473 -11.68 27.34 9.78
CA ASN A 473 -10.31 27.85 9.90
C ASN A 473 -10.20 29.09 10.81
N ASP A 474 -11.12 30.05 10.71
CA ASP A 474 -11.06 31.32 11.44
C ASP A 474 -11.48 31.18 12.92
N VAL A 475 -12.43 30.28 13.24
CA VAL A 475 -13.07 30.19 14.57
C VAL A 475 -12.79 28.86 15.28
N ILE A 476 -12.91 27.72 14.59
CA ILE A 476 -12.79 26.40 15.23
C ILE A 476 -11.32 26.01 15.42
N LEU A 477 -10.50 26.11 14.37
CA LEU A 477 -9.09 25.67 14.36
C LEU A 477 -8.27 26.19 15.57
N PRO A 478 -8.38 27.47 16.00
CA PRO A 478 -7.68 27.97 17.19
C PRO A 478 -8.06 27.27 18.51
N LYS A 479 -9.24 26.66 18.60
CA LYS A 479 -9.79 26.03 19.81
C LYS A 479 -9.59 24.51 19.88
N VAL A 480 -9.30 23.84 18.76
CA VAL A 480 -9.31 22.37 18.62
C VAL A 480 -8.46 21.63 19.67
N ARG A 481 -7.24 22.12 19.95
CA ARG A 481 -6.35 21.48 20.93
C ARG A 481 -6.87 21.66 22.36
N GLU A 482 -7.40 22.83 22.71
CA GLU A 482 -7.99 23.07 24.03
C GLU A 482 -9.23 22.17 24.26
N MET A 483 -10.11 22.09 23.26
CA MET A 483 -11.32 21.25 23.33
C MET A 483 -11.03 19.74 23.45
N ASP A 484 -9.97 19.24 22.79
CA ASP A 484 -9.55 17.84 22.93
C ASP A 484 -8.92 17.54 24.30
N GLU A 485 -8.03 18.41 24.79
CA GLU A 485 -7.33 18.20 26.06
C GLU A 485 -8.25 18.33 27.27
N ASN A 486 -9.14 19.33 27.27
CA ASN A 486 -10.15 19.54 28.32
C ASN A 486 -11.31 18.53 28.24
N GLU A 487 -11.36 17.69 27.21
CA GLU A 487 -12.50 16.83 26.85
C GLU A 487 -13.84 17.58 26.88
N SER A 488 -13.94 18.76 26.28
CA SER A 488 -15.17 19.55 26.29
C SER A 488 -15.36 20.37 25.01
N MET A 489 -16.61 20.49 24.57
CA MET A 489 -16.97 21.43 23.51
C MET A 489 -16.98 22.85 24.07
N ASP A 490 -16.47 23.81 23.31
CA ASP A 490 -16.58 25.23 23.67
C ASP A 490 -18.01 25.75 23.40
N PRO A 491 -18.73 26.30 24.39
CA PRO A 491 -20.08 26.83 24.18
C PRO A 491 -20.18 27.89 23.08
N THR A 492 -19.12 28.70 22.88
CA THR A 492 -19.07 29.74 21.84
C THR A 492 -18.97 29.15 20.43
N VAL A 493 -18.47 27.91 20.29
CA VAL A 493 -18.55 27.17 19.02
C VAL A 493 -19.97 26.68 18.79
N VAL A 494 -20.64 26.14 19.82
CA VAL A 494 -22.03 25.68 19.72
C VAL A 494 -22.99 26.82 19.34
N GLU A 495 -22.85 27.98 19.98
CA GLU A 495 -23.59 29.21 19.65
C GLU A 495 -23.40 29.62 18.19
N GLN A 496 -22.15 29.72 17.71
CA GLN A 496 -21.87 30.10 16.33
C GLN A 496 -22.31 29.05 15.30
N LEU A 497 -22.40 27.76 15.63
CA LEU A 497 -22.99 26.76 14.72
C LEU A 497 -24.48 27.04 14.44
N PHE A 498 -25.22 27.59 15.40
CA PHE A 498 -26.58 28.08 15.17
C PHE A 498 -26.57 29.39 14.37
N GLU A 499 -25.70 30.36 14.71
CA GLU A 499 -25.60 31.63 13.95
C GLU A 499 -25.24 31.43 12.46
N GLN A 500 -24.40 30.45 12.15
CA GLN A 500 -24.05 30.08 10.76
C GLN A 500 -25.13 29.20 10.07
N GLY A 501 -26.24 28.87 10.74
CA GLY A 501 -27.33 28.03 10.22
C GLY A 501 -27.00 26.54 10.11
N LEU A 502 -25.82 26.11 10.57
CA LEU A 502 -25.30 24.74 10.39
C LEU A 502 -26.04 23.70 11.22
N MET A 503 -26.78 24.11 12.25
CA MET A 503 -27.66 23.24 13.04
C MET A 503 -29.06 23.06 12.40
N GLY A 504 -29.39 23.78 11.32
CA GLY A 504 -30.74 23.80 10.72
C GLY A 504 -30.76 23.63 9.20
N VAL A 505 -29.85 22.86 8.61
CA VAL A 505 -29.57 22.90 7.16
C VAL A 505 -30.77 22.45 6.31
N GLU A 506 -31.32 21.25 6.57
CA GLU A 506 -32.54 20.74 5.91
C GLU A 506 -33.85 21.28 6.53
N ILE A 507 -33.80 22.14 7.56
CA ILE A 507 -35.01 22.71 8.17
C ILE A 507 -35.54 23.84 7.26
N PRO A 508 -36.84 23.88 6.90
CA PRO A 508 -37.42 24.96 6.10
C PRO A 508 -37.31 26.35 6.74
N GLU A 509 -37.20 27.40 5.90
CA GLU A 509 -37.16 28.81 6.33
C GLU A 509 -38.37 29.22 7.20
N GLU A 510 -39.55 28.60 7.00
CA GLU A 510 -40.74 28.84 7.84
C GLU A 510 -40.58 28.41 9.32
N TYR A 511 -39.60 27.55 9.61
CA TYR A 511 -39.15 27.20 10.96
C TYR A 511 -37.76 27.75 11.28
N GLY A 512 -37.30 28.80 10.58
CA GLY A 512 -36.02 29.46 10.86
C GLY A 512 -34.76 28.65 10.47
N GLY A 513 -34.91 27.57 9.71
CA GLY A 513 -33.78 26.83 9.15
C GLY A 513 -33.28 27.40 7.82
N ALA A 514 -32.21 26.81 7.27
CA ALA A 514 -31.56 27.30 6.05
C ALA A 514 -32.26 26.87 4.74
N GLY A 515 -33.23 25.95 4.79
CA GLY A 515 -33.99 25.49 3.62
C GLY A 515 -33.17 24.79 2.53
N MET A 516 -31.95 24.33 2.85
CA MET A 516 -31.02 23.73 1.89
C MET A 516 -31.24 22.23 1.72
N ASN A 517 -30.56 21.66 0.71
CA ASN A 517 -30.63 20.23 0.41
C ASN A 517 -29.70 19.39 1.31
N PHE A 518 -29.86 18.07 1.26
CA PHE A 518 -29.07 17.14 2.06
C PHE A 518 -27.59 17.19 1.73
N THR A 519 -27.22 17.33 0.45
CA THR A 519 -25.82 17.39 0.05
C THR A 519 -25.13 18.65 0.59
N SER A 520 -25.83 19.77 0.79
CA SER A 520 -25.28 20.92 1.53
C SER A 520 -24.94 20.58 2.98
N ALA A 521 -25.80 19.81 3.68
CA ALA A 521 -25.50 19.35 5.04
C ALA A 521 -24.27 18.42 5.05
N ILE A 522 -24.18 17.48 4.10
CA ILE A 522 -23.04 16.58 3.90
C ILE A 522 -21.74 17.33 3.62
N VAL A 523 -21.78 18.38 2.78
CA VAL A 523 -20.63 19.27 2.52
C VAL A 523 -20.20 20.01 3.80
N GLY A 524 -21.14 20.57 4.56
CA GLY A 524 -20.83 21.23 5.83
C GLY A 524 -20.18 20.28 6.86
N ILE A 525 -20.72 19.07 7.00
CA ILE A 525 -20.17 18.02 7.88
C ILE A 525 -18.74 17.64 7.46
N GLU A 526 -18.46 17.54 6.16
CA GLU A 526 -17.14 17.23 5.62
C GLU A 526 -16.12 18.35 5.88
N GLU A 527 -16.45 19.59 5.53
CA GLU A 527 -15.53 20.73 5.71
C GLU A 527 -15.24 21.01 7.19
N LEU A 528 -16.21 20.82 8.10
CA LEU A 528 -15.96 20.84 9.55
C LEU A 528 -14.97 19.75 10.00
N ALA A 529 -15.06 18.54 9.45
CA ALA A 529 -14.23 17.42 9.87
C ALA A 529 -12.76 17.54 9.45
N LYS A 530 -12.46 18.37 8.44
CA LYS A 530 -11.07 18.73 8.10
C LYS A 530 -10.34 19.47 9.23
N ILE A 531 -11.09 20.09 10.14
CA ILE A 531 -10.56 20.88 11.26
C ILE A 531 -10.82 20.17 12.60
N ASP A 532 -12.07 19.83 12.91
CA ASP A 532 -12.40 19.04 14.10
C ASP A 532 -13.55 18.04 13.85
N PRO A 533 -13.23 16.74 13.75
CA PRO A 533 -14.24 15.67 13.75
C PRO A 533 -15.21 15.72 14.93
N SER A 534 -14.84 16.29 16.08
CA SER A 534 -15.72 16.44 17.25
C SER A 534 -16.84 17.45 17.03
N VAL A 535 -16.58 18.50 16.25
CA VAL A 535 -17.58 19.51 15.89
C VAL A 535 -18.46 18.98 14.76
N SER A 536 -17.84 18.34 13.76
CA SER A 536 -18.53 17.69 12.66
C SER A 536 -19.58 16.67 13.13
N VAL A 537 -19.26 15.77 14.08
CA VAL A 537 -20.25 14.78 14.59
C VAL A 537 -21.39 15.43 15.38
N MET A 538 -21.17 16.59 16.01
CA MET A 538 -22.24 17.32 16.69
C MET A 538 -23.28 17.82 15.68
N VAL A 539 -22.80 18.41 14.58
CA VAL A 539 -23.62 18.92 13.46
C VAL A 539 -24.30 17.77 12.71
N ASP A 540 -23.61 16.65 12.49
CA ASP A 540 -24.13 15.46 11.84
C ASP A 540 -25.32 14.86 12.62
N VAL A 541 -25.09 14.42 13.86
CA VAL A 541 -26.14 13.83 14.72
C VAL A 541 -27.34 14.76 14.88
N HIS A 542 -27.10 16.07 14.91
CA HIS A 542 -28.16 17.06 14.98
C HIS A 542 -28.98 17.12 13.68
N ASN A 543 -28.35 17.22 12.50
CA ASN A 543 -29.08 17.30 11.24
C ASN A 543 -29.65 15.94 10.79
N THR A 544 -28.79 14.95 10.57
CA THR A 544 -29.11 13.71 9.85
C THR A 544 -29.92 12.70 10.66
N LEU A 545 -29.86 12.79 11.99
CA LEU A 545 -30.69 11.99 12.90
C LEU A 545 -31.82 12.81 13.52
N VAL A 546 -31.51 13.91 14.23
CA VAL A 546 -32.52 14.62 15.02
C VAL A 546 -33.48 15.43 14.15
N ASN A 547 -32.97 16.35 13.31
CA ASN A 547 -33.82 17.19 12.47
C ASN A 547 -34.59 16.34 11.45
N THR A 548 -33.92 15.41 10.78
CA THR A 548 -34.56 14.45 9.86
C THR A 548 -35.70 13.68 10.53
N ALA A 549 -35.58 13.28 11.80
CA ALA A 549 -36.64 12.57 12.51
C ALA A 549 -37.87 13.45 12.81
N VAL A 550 -37.67 14.70 13.24
CA VAL A 550 -38.79 15.64 13.48
C VAL A 550 -39.44 16.05 12.16
N LEU A 551 -38.65 16.28 11.10
CA LEU A 551 -39.13 16.59 9.75
C LEU A 551 -39.97 15.44 9.15
N LYS A 552 -39.56 14.18 9.33
CA LYS A 552 -40.27 13.02 8.74
C LYS A 552 -41.40 12.46 9.60
N TYR A 553 -41.25 12.45 10.92
CA TYR A 553 -42.16 11.72 11.83
C TYR A 553 -42.83 12.58 12.91
N GLY A 554 -42.46 13.85 13.05
CA GLY A 554 -43.14 14.78 13.96
C GLY A 554 -44.57 15.10 13.50
N SER A 555 -45.49 15.26 14.45
CA SER A 555 -46.79 15.86 14.20
C SER A 555 -46.67 17.36 13.83
N PRO A 556 -47.71 18.01 13.29
CA PRO A 556 -47.67 19.46 13.03
C PRO A 556 -47.33 20.29 14.28
N GLU A 557 -47.81 19.86 15.45
CA GLU A 557 -47.58 20.49 16.75
C GLU A 557 -46.12 20.31 17.19
N LEU A 558 -45.57 19.10 17.05
CA LEU A 558 -44.17 18.83 17.33
C LEU A 558 -43.24 19.61 16.41
N LYS A 559 -43.53 19.67 15.10
CA LYS A 559 -42.76 20.47 14.14
C LYS A 559 -42.75 21.94 14.52
N LYS A 560 -43.94 22.50 14.79
CA LYS A 560 -44.11 23.90 15.21
C LYS A 560 -43.45 24.22 16.55
N LYS A 561 -43.41 23.29 17.52
CA LYS A 561 -42.72 23.46 18.81
C LYS A 561 -41.20 23.37 18.67
N TRP A 562 -40.70 22.45 17.85
CA TRP A 562 -39.30 22.01 17.93
C TRP A 562 -38.41 22.45 16.77
N LEU A 563 -38.87 22.49 15.53
CA LEU A 563 -38.00 22.87 14.41
C LEU A 563 -37.39 24.28 14.57
N PRO A 564 -38.12 25.31 15.05
CA PRO A 564 -37.51 26.62 15.34
C PRO A 564 -36.40 26.56 16.38
N ARG A 565 -36.55 25.75 17.41
CA ARG A 565 -35.57 25.60 18.50
C ARG A 565 -34.36 24.78 18.07
N LEU A 566 -34.58 23.69 17.34
CA LEU A 566 -33.52 22.89 16.73
C LEU A 566 -32.73 23.68 15.67
N ALA A 567 -33.36 24.67 15.02
CA ALA A 567 -32.66 25.58 14.10
C ALA A 567 -31.85 26.70 14.79
N THR A 568 -32.09 27.02 16.07
CA THR A 568 -31.58 28.27 16.68
C THR A 568 -31.00 28.21 18.10
N ASP A 569 -31.49 27.36 19.01
CA ASP A 569 -31.13 27.44 20.44
C ASP A 569 -30.93 26.09 21.17
N THR A 570 -31.41 24.98 20.61
CA THR A 570 -31.55 23.71 21.33
C THR A 570 -30.83 22.59 20.61
N VAL A 571 -29.69 22.14 21.13
CA VAL A 571 -28.98 20.95 20.61
C VAL A 571 -29.80 19.68 20.85
N GLY A 572 -29.74 18.73 19.91
CA GLY A 572 -30.41 17.43 19.97
C GLY A 572 -29.47 16.23 20.16
N SER A 573 -30.01 15.16 20.76
CA SER A 573 -29.39 13.84 20.95
C SER A 573 -30.30 12.69 20.50
N PHE A 574 -29.71 11.63 19.95
CA PHE A 574 -30.40 10.42 19.47
C PHE A 574 -30.07 9.20 20.36
N CYS A 575 -31.07 8.64 21.03
CA CYS A 575 -30.89 7.76 22.19
C CYS A 575 -31.43 6.34 21.93
N LEU A 576 -30.67 5.57 21.15
CA LEU A 576 -31.02 4.20 20.77
C LEU A 576 -30.30 3.13 21.63
N SER A 577 -28.96 3.17 21.64
CA SER A 577 -28.09 2.11 22.17
C SER A 577 -28.09 1.99 23.69
N GLU A 578 -27.79 0.78 24.17
CA GLU A 578 -27.75 0.42 25.60
C GLU A 578 -26.52 -0.47 25.90
N PRO A 579 -26.17 -0.72 27.19
CA PRO A 579 -25.06 -1.61 27.52
C PRO A 579 -25.20 -3.03 26.96
N ILE A 580 -26.43 -3.51 26.75
CA ILE A 580 -26.71 -4.84 26.18
C ILE A 580 -27.06 -4.82 24.68
N SER A 581 -27.47 -3.68 24.13
CA SER A 581 -28.02 -3.55 22.76
C SER A 581 -27.28 -2.46 21.98
N GLY A 582 -26.10 -2.84 21.46
CA GLY A 582 -25.28 -2.03 20.56
C GLY A 582 -25.55 -2.38 19.09
N SER A 583 -24.79 -3.34 18.54
CA SER A 583 -24.98 -3.84 17.16
C SER A 583 -26.34 -4.49 16.95
N ASP A 584 -26.87 -5.21 17.95
CA ASP A 584 -28.26 -5.64 18.00
C ASP A 584 -29.10 -4.56 18.71
N ALA A 585 -29.31 -3.44 18.02
CA ALA A 585 -29.95 -2.24 18.57
C ALA A 585 -31.44 -2.44 18.95
N PHE A 586 -32.04 -3.58 18.62
CA PHE A 586 -33.47 -3.86 18.87
C PHE A 586 -33.71 -4.87 20.00
N ALA A 587 -32.64 -5.43 20.59
CA ALA A 587 -32.68 -6.18 21.85
C ALA A 587 -32.74 -5.29 23.11
N MET A 588 -33.25 -4.06 22.98
CA MET A 588 -33.25 -3.04 24.05
C MET A 588 -34.11 -3.43 25.27
N ALA A 589 -33.62 -3.09 26.46
CA ALA A 589 -34.28 -3.28 27.75
C ALA A 589 -34.97 -2.00 28.28
N THR A 590 -34.68 -0.80 27.77
CA THR A 590 -35.46 0.41 28.15
C THR A 590 -36.91 0.23 27.74
N LYS A 591 -37.79 0.16 28.73
CA LYS A 591 -39.22 -0.08 28.60
C LYS A 591 -39.99 1.24 28.59
N ALA A 592 -41.12 1.25 27.92
CA ALA A 592 -42.14 2.27 28.08
C ALA A 592 -43.45 1.60 28.54
N LYS A 593 -44.18 2.25 29.44
CA LYS A 593 -45.52 1.84 29.87
C LYS A 593 -46.52 2.94 29.52
N LYS A 594 -47.63 2.59 28.88
CA LYS A 594 -48.72 3.52 28.59
C LYS A 594 -49.51 3.87 29.85
N THR A 595 -49.94 5.12 29.96
CA THR A 595 -50.80 5.67 31.02
C THR A 595 -51.99 6.40 30.41
N ASP A 596 -52.92 6.87 31.23
CA ASP A 596 -54.07 7.66 30.77
C ASP A 596 -53.67 9.04 30.22
N SER A 597 -52.55 9.60 30.70
CA SER A 597 -51.97 10.89 30.30
C SER A 597 -50.93 10.81 29.18
N GLY A 598 -50.34 9.63 28.93
CA GLY A 598 -49.23 9.46 28.00
C GLY A 598 -48.45 8.17 28.26
N TYR A 599 -47.19 8.31 28.67
CA TYR A 599 -46.27 7.20 28.88
C TYR A 599 -45.35 7.42 30.08
N ILE A 600 -44.78 6.34 30.61
CA ILE A 600 -43.68 6.33 31.58
C ILE A 600 -42.53 5.53 30.97
N ILE A 601 -41.32 6.10 30.92
CA ILE A 601 -40.11 5.42 30.46
C ILE A 601 -39.20 5.10 31.64
N SER A 602 -38.72 3.86 31.73
CA SER A 602 -37.62 3.52 32.64
C SER A 602 -36.61 2.55 32.05
N GLY A 603 -35.33 2.77 32.38
CA GLY A 603 -34.18 2.10 31.79
C GLY A 603 -32.97 3.01 31.65
N ASN A 604 -32.03 2.65 30.78
CA ASN A 604 -30.82 3.43 30.54
C ASN A 604 -30.32 3.32 29.09
N LYS A 605 -29.80 4.43 28.58
CA LYS A 605 -29.13 4.51 27.27
C LYS A 605 -27.65 4.77 27.45
N MET A 606 -26.83 4.29 26.51
CA MET A 606 -25.37 4.35 26.60
C MET A 606 -24.75 4.81 25.27
N TRP A 607 -23.63 5.54 25.36
CA TRP A 607 -22.88 6.10 24.24
C TRP A 607 -23.60 7.24 23.50
N ILE A 608 -24.42 8.03 24.20
CA ILE A 608 -25.27 9.02 23.55
C ILE A 608 -24.52 10.34 23.31
N THR A 609 -24.27 10.63 22.03
CA THR A 609 -23.62 11.85 21.52
C THR A 609 -24.42 13.12 21.85
N ASN A 610 -23.74 14.26 22.00
CA ASN A 610 -24.29 15.59 22.32
C ASN A 610 -24.99 15.74 23.69
N SER A 611 -25.05 14.69 24.52
CA SER A 611 -25.89 14.69 25.75
C SER A 611 -25.65 15.85 26.72
N MET A 612 -24.40 16.32 26.89
CA MET A 612 -24.09 17.41 27.81
C MET A 612 -24.61 18.76 27.30
N GLU A 613 -24.62 18.95 25.99
CA GLU A 613 -25.05 20.18 25.31
C GLU A 613 -26.56 20.15 24.97
N ALA A 614 -27.10 18.96 24.66
CA ALA A 614 -28.46 18.76 24.20
C ALA A 614 -29.51 19.20 25.22
N GLY A 615 -30.57 19.86 24.73
CA GLY A 615 -31.82 20.11 25.45
C GLY A 615 -32.96 19.16 25.04
N PHE A 616 -32.81 18.49 23.90
CA PHE A 616 -33.82 17.66 23.25
C PHE A 616 -33.29 16.24 22.99
N PHE A 617 -34.02 15.21 23.43
CA PHE A 617 -33.60 13.82 23.32
C PHE A 617 -34.66 12.98 22.62
N ILE A 618 -34.31 12.36 21.48
CA ILE A 618 -35.15 11.32 20.86
C ILE A 618 -34.80 9.99 21.51
N VAL A 619 -35.74 9.39 22.24
CA VAL A 619 -35.53 8.17 23.03
C VAL A 619 -36.34 7.02 22.46
N PHE A 620 -35.67 5.90 22.18
CA PHE A 620 -36.32 4.68 21.73
C PHE A 620 -36.54 3.74 22.92
N ALA A 621 -37.79 3.41 23.21
CA ALA A 621 -38.16 2.52 24.31
C ALA A 621 -39.23 1.51 23.85
N ASN A 622 -39.25 0.33 24.46
CA ASN A 622 -40.15 -0.74 24.05
C ASN A 622 -41.46 -0.70 24.85
N LEU A 623 -42.60 -0.46 24.17
CA LEU A 623 -43.94 -0.51 24.77
C LEU A 623 -44.44 -1.94 25.01
N ASP A 624 -43.89 -2.93 24.31
CA ASP A 624 -44.38 -4.30 24.34
C ASP A 624 -43.28 -5.28 23.91
N HIS A 625 -42.48 -5.74 24.88
CA HIS A 625 -41.42 -6.72 24.64
C HIS A 625 -41.93 -8.06 24.09
N SER A 626 -43.22 -8.40 24.25
CA SER A 626 -43.80 -9.63 23.66
C SER A 626 -43.84 -9.57 22.13
N LYS A 627 -43.83 -8.36 21.56
CA LYS A 627 -43.73 -8.10 20.12
C LYS A 627 -42.28 -7.91 19.63
N GLY A 628 -41.29 -8.07 20.52
CA GLY A 628 -39.87 -7.87 20.23
C GLY A 628 -39.61 -6.46 19.68
N TYR A 629 -38.91 -6.36 18.55
CA TYR A 629 -38.61 -5.09 17.90
C TYR A 629 -39.86 -4.28 17.48
N LYS A 630 -41.02 -4.93 17.29
CA LYS A 630 -42.28 -4.27 16.89
C LYS A 630 -43.02 -3.58 18.05
N GLY A 631 -42.49 -3.65 19.27
CA GLY A 631 -42.94 -2.79 20.38
C GLY A 631 -42.12 -1.51 20.55
N ILE A 632 -40.97 -1.39 19.85
CA ILE A 632 -40.09 -0.22 19.95
C ILE A 632 -40.79 1.02 19.40
N THR A 633 -40.79 2.07 20.21
CA THR A 633 -41.47 3.34 19.95
C THR A 633 -40.51 4.50 20.22
N ALA A 634 -40.66 5.60 19.48
CA ALA A 634 -39.83 6.80 19.61
C ALA A 634 -40.58 7.88 20.41
N PHE A 635 -39.88 8.52 21.34
CA PHE A 635 -40.41 9.55 22.23
C PHE A 635 -39.48 10.76 22.29
N ILE A 636 -40.03 11.93 22.58
CA ILE A 636 -39.28 13.16 22.83
C ILE A 636 -39.19 13.39 24.34
N VAL A 637 -37.98 13.56 24.85
CA VAL A 637 -37.68 13.87 26.26
C VAL A 637 -36.93 15.20 26.32
N GLU A 638 -37.32 16.07 27.25
CA GLU A 638 -36.69 17.37 27.45
C GLU A 638 -35.67 17.30 28.58
N LYS A 639 -34.57 18.06 28.50
CA LYS A 639 -33.59 18.12 29.58
C LYS A 639 -34.22 18.73 30.84
N GLY A 640 -34.11 18.02 31.96
CA GLY A 640 -34.73 18.42 33.22
C GLY A 640 -36.14 17.87 33.44
N THR A 641 -36.72 17.07 32.54
CA THR A 641 -37.90 16.26 32.87
C THR A 641 -37.59 15.38 34.09
N LYS A 642 -38.51 15.33 35.06
CA LYS A 642 -38.33 14.58 36.31
C LYS A 642 -38.01 13.10 36.02
N GLY A 643 -36.99 12.56 36.68
CA GLY A 643 -36.50 11.19 36.51
C GLY A 643 -35.48 11.00 35.38
N PHE A 644 -35.35 11.97 34.45
CA PHE A 644 -34.29 11.95 33.44
C PHE A 644 -32.99 12.52 34.00
N SER A 645 -31.87 11.82 33.78
CA SER A 645 -30.55 12.31 34.19
C SER A 645 -29.41 11.84 33.27
N ILE A 646 -28.40 12.70 33.11
CA ILE A 646 -27.13 12.37 32.45
C ILE A 646 -26.21 11.82 33.55
N ALA A 647 -25.99 10.51 33.56
CA ALA A 647 -25.34 9.83 34.68
C ALA A 647 -23.81 9.99 34.71
N LYS A 648 -23.16 9.99 33.53
CA LYS A 648 -21.73 10.32 33.35
C LYS A 648 -21.41 10.63 31.89
N LYS A 649 -20.38 11.46 31.65
CA LYS A 649 -19.64 11.51 30.36
C LYS A 649 -18.59 10.39 30.34
N GLU A 650 -18.43 9.77 29.18
CA GLU A 650 -17.41 8.75 28.93
C GLU A 650 -16.09 9.36 28.48
N LYS A 651 -14.97 8.83 29.02
CA LYS A 651 -13.61 9.17 28.57
C LYS A 651 -13.29 8.38 27.30
N LYS A 652 -12.77 9.05 26.28
CA LYS A 652 -12.62 8.47 24.91
C LYS A 652 -11.21 8.63 24.37
N LEU A 653 -10.84 7.77 23.41
CA LEU A 653 -9.59 7.87 22.65
C LEU A 653 -9.55 9.15 21.79
N GLY A 654 -10.56 9.33 20.95
CA GLY A 654 -10.76 10.49 20.08
C GLY A 654 -12.16 11.09 20.25
N ILE A 655 -12.45 12.11 19.45
CA ILE A 655 -13.63 12.98 19.49
C ILE A 655 -13.99 13.40 20.94
N ARG A 656 -12.96 13.79 21.70
CA ARG A 656 -13.01 13.99 23.16
C ARG A 656 -13.88 15.19 23.55
N ALA A 657 -13.84 16.25 22.74
CA ALA A 657 -14.68 17.44 22.93
C ALA A 657 -16.18 17.10 22.89
N SER A 658 -16.62 16.40 21.83
CA SER A 658 -18.00 15.91 21.68
C SER A 658 -18.41 15.09 22.91
N SER A 659 -19.50 15.47 23.56
CA SER A 659 -19.98 14.73 24.72
C SER A 659 -20.58 13.39 24.32
N THR A 660 -20.39 12.38 25.16
CA THR A 660 -20.85 11.01 24.92
C THR A 660 -21.16 10.42 26.27
N CYS A 661 -22.42 10.12 26.56
CA CYS A 661 -22.85 9.89 27.94
C CYS A 661 -23.70 8.63 28.14
N VAL A 662 -23.82 8.24 29.41
CA VAL A 662 -24.88 7.37 29.91
C VAL A 662 -26.08 8.24 30.31
N LEU A 663 -27.28 7.86 29.90
CA LEU A 663 -28.54 8.49 30.27
C LEU A 663 -29.38 7.51 31.09
N ASN A 664 -29.91 7.96 32.22
CA ASN A 664 -30.82 7.19 33.07
C ASN A 664 -32.24 7.75 32.98
N PHE A 665 -33.21 6.84 32.99
CA PHE A 665 -34.65 7.13 33.00
C PHE A 665 -35.26 6.41 34.21
N ASP A 666 -35.60 7.17 35.25
CA ASP A 666 -36.25 6.66 36.47
C ASP A 666 -37.72 7.10 36.47
N ASP A 667 -38.59 6.18 36.00
CA ASP A 667 -40.02 6.36 35.72
C ASP A 667 -40.40 7.76 35.19
N VAL A 668 -39.77 8.14 34.07
CA VAL A 668 -39.91 9.44 33.42
C VAL A 668 -41.27 9.57 32.74
N GLU A 669 -42.12 10.46 33.24
CA GLU A 669 -43.42 10.78 32.64
C GLU A 669 -43.26 11.56 31.32
N ILE A 670 -43.81 11.00 30.24
CA ILE A 670 -43.78 11.56 28.89
C ILE A 670 -45.22 11.89 28.45
N PRO A 671 -45.54 13.16 28.15
CA PRO A 671 -46.85 13.55 27.63
C PRO A 671 -47.18 12.84 26.31
N LYS A 672 -48.47 12.58 26.06
CA LYS A 672 -48.94 11.86 24.85
C LYS A 672 -48.50 12.53 23.55
N GLU A 673 -48.44 13.85 23.53
CA GLU A 673 -47.99 14.70 22.41
C GLU A 673 -46.48 14.59 22.13
N ASN A 674 -45.67 14.07 23.05
CA ASN A 674 -44.24 13.82 22.83
C ASN A 674 -43.98 12.44 22.16
N LEU A 675 -45.02 11.71 21.73
CA LEU A 675 -44.88 10.54 20.86
C LEU A 675 -44.37 10.97 19.47
N LEU A 676 -43.23 10.42 19.03
CA LEU A 676 -42.69 10.67 17.69
C LEU A 676 -43.19 9.58 16.72
N GLY A 677 -44.07 9.95 15.79
CA GLY A 677 -44.67 9.03 14.83
C GLY A 677 -45.77 8.15 15.45
N LYS A 678 -45.55 6.82 15.46
CA LYS A 678 -46.54 5.82 15.89
C LYS A 678 -45.96 4.79 16.85
N GLU A 679 -46.82 4.28 17.74
CA GLU A 679 -46.51 3.14 18.61
C GLU A 679 -46.07 1.91 17.79
N GLY A 680 -44.94 1.31 18.15
CA GLY A 680 -44.38 0.11 17.52
C GLY A 680 -43.62 0.33 16.19
N ASP A 681 -43.67 1.52 15.60
CA ASP A 681 -42.94 1.85 14.36
C ASP A 681 -41.51 2.40 14.62
N GLY A 682 -41.12 2.60 15.88
CA GLY A 682 -39.84 3.23 16.25
C GLY A 682 -38.61 2.53 15.69
N TYR A 683 -38.63 1.20 15.55
CA TYR A 683 -37.55 0.46 14.89
C TYR A 683 -37.38 0.84 13.41
N LYS A 684 -38.47 1.15 12.69
CA LYS A 684 -38.44 1.60 11.29
C LYS A 684 -37.80 2.98 11.19
N TYR A 685 -38.18 3.89 12.10
CA TYR A 685 -37.61 5.23 12.15
C TYR A 685 -36.11 5.17 12.43
N ALA A 686 -35.69 4.39 13.44
CA ALA A 686 -34.27 4.16 13.73
C ALA A 686 -33.52 3.58 12.53
N MET A 687 -34.08 2.58 11.82
CA MET A 687 -33.45 2.05 10.60
C MET A 687 -33.32 3.09 9.48
N SER A 688 -34.33 3.93 9.25
CA SER A 688 -34.31 4.96 8.21
C SER A 688 -33.26 6.03 8.51
N LEU A 689 -33.26 6.55 9.74
CA LEU A 689 -32.39 7.64 10.17
C LEU A 689 -30.92 7.21 10.15
N LEU A 690 -30.60 6.02 10.67
CA LEU A 690 -29.24 5.46 10.61
C LEU A 690 -28.77 5.12 9.18
N ASN A 691 -29.63 5.09 8.17
CA ASN A 691 -29.19 5.00 6.78
C ASN A 691 -28.73 6.36 6.24
N GLU A 692 -29.29 7.47 6.73
CA GLU A 692 -28.91 8.84 6.39
C GLU A 692 -27.69 9.30 7.21
N GLY A 693 -27.69 9.03 8.53
CA GLY A 693 -26.55 9.29 9.42
C GLY A 693 -25.24 8.65 8.95
N ARG A 694 -25.29 7.43 8.40
CA ARG A 694 -24.11 6.80 7.77
C ARG A 694 -23.48 7.64 6.65
N ILE A 695 -24.24 8.46 5.93
CA ILE A 695 -23.71 9.35 4.90
C ILE A 695 -23.02 10.56 5.56
N GLY A 696 -23.61 11.12 6.62
CA GLY A 696 -22.96 12.15 7.45
C GLY A 696 -21.64 11.67 8.06
N ILE A 697 -21.63 10.46 8.61
CA ILE A 697 -20.43 9.83 9.16
C ILE A 697 -19.40 9.51 8.06
N ALA A 698 -19.84 9.20 6.84
CA ALA A 698 -18.94 9.08 5.69
C ALA A 698 -18.35 10.44 5.29
N ALA A 699 -19.10 11.55 5.41
CA ALA A 699 -18.59 12.91 5.26
C ALA A 699 -17.58 13.27 6.35
N GLN A 700 -17.89 13.00 7.63
CA GLN A 700 -16.98 13.20 8.75
C GLN A 700 -15.65 12.46 8.51
N MET A 701 -15.71 11.19 8.08
CA MET A 701 -14.49 10.41 7.83
C MET A 701 -13.73 10.85 6.58
N THR A 702 -14.42 11.29 5.51
CA THR A 702 -13.76 11.81 4.30
C THR A 702 -13.10 13.17 4.58
N GLY A 703 -13.77 14.06 5.30
CA GLY A 703 -13.25 15.35 5.73
C GLY A 703 -12.08 15.20 6.69
N LEU A 704 -12.16 14.28 7.66
CA LEU A 704 -11.03 13.93 8.53
C LEU A 704 -9.83 13.46 7.72
N ALA A 705 -10.03 12.55 6.75
CA ALA A 705 -8.96 12.07 5.88
C ALA A 705 -8.31 13.22 5.08
N LEU A 706 -9.11 14.15 4.54
CA LEU A 706 -8.63 15.37 3.89
C LEU A 706 -7.85 16.28 4.85
N GLY A 707 -8.35 16.54 6.06
CA GLY A 707 -7.68 17.37 7.07
C GLY A 707 -6.32 16.81 7.49
N ALA A 708 -6.26 15.52 7.81
CA ALA A 708 -5.02 14.83 8.17
C ALA A 708 -4.02 14.81 7.00
N PHE A 709 -4.51 14.54 5.78
CA PHE A 709 -3.71 14.58 4.56
C PHE A 709 -3.13 15.97 4.32
N GLU A 710 -3.98 17.00 4.24
CA GLU A 710 -3.56 18.39 4.00
C GLU A 710 -2.58 18.88 5.06
N TYR A 711 -2.83 18.59 6.34
CA TYR A 711 -1.94 18.96 7.44
C TYR A 711 -0.53 18.39 7.25
N ALA A 712 -0.43 17.08 6.98
CA ALA A 712 0.88 16.44 6.81
C ALA A 712 1.55 16.78 5.48
N VAL A 713 0.79 16.92 4.40
CA VAL A 713 1.27 17.24 3.06
C VAL A 713 1.84 18.67 3.00
N LYS A 714 1.18 19.64 3.67
CA LYS A 714 1.71 21.01 3.81
C LYS A 714 3.09 20.99 4.48
N TYR A 715 3.25 20.25 5.58
CA TYR A 715 4.53 20.11 6.29
C TYR A 715 5.64 19.48 5.44
N VAL A 716 5.38 18.36 4.73
CA VAL A 716 6.44 17.64 4.00
C VAL A 716 6.83 18.27 2.65
N TRP A 717 5.96 19.06 2.01
CA TRP A 717 6.29 19.78 0.75
C TRP A 717 6.72 21.24 0.93
N ASN A 718 6.57 21.85 2.11
CA ASN A 718 6.97 23.25 2.32
C ASN A 718 8.06 23.40 3.40
N ASP A 719 7.88 22.77 4.55
CA ASP A 719 8.65 23.09 5.76
C ASP A 719 9.82 22.12 5.99
N ARG A 720 9.55 20.81 5.91
CA ARG A 720 10.48 19.80 6.42
C ARG A 720 11.45 19.28 5.35
N LYS A 721 12.74 19.53 5.56
CA LYS A 721 13.84 19.00 4.73
C LYS A 721 14.67 17.94 5.45
N GLN A 722 15.12 16.93 4.71
CA GLN A 722 16.11 15.92 5.09
C GLN A 722 16.97 15.55 3.88
N PHE A 723 18.22 15.12 4.11
CA PHE A 723 19.21 14.79 3.06
C PHE A 723 19.38 15.88 1.95
N GLY A 724 19.05 17.14 2.26
CA GLY A 724 19.18 18.30 1.35
C GLY A 724 17.89 18.74 0.63
N GLN A 725 16.85 17.90 0.58
CA GLN A 725 15.58 18.18 -0.13
C GLN A 725 14.36 18.10 0.79
N LEU A 726 13.16 18.44 0.30
CA LEU A 726 11.92 18.34 1.08
C LEU A 726 11.53 16.87 1.26
N ILE A 727 10.82 16.53 2.35
CA ILE A 727 10.40 15.14 2.57
C ILE A 727 9.44 14.66 1.47
N GLY A 728 8.57 15.52 0.95
CA GLY A 728 7.71 15.20 -0.18
C GLY A 728 8.44 15.07 -1.54
N ASP A 729 9.74 15.36 -1.62
CA ASP A 729 10.54 15.16 -2.84
C ASP A 729 11.06 13.72 -2.99
N PHE A 730 11.01 12.90 -1.92
CA PHE A 730 11.38 11.49 -1.99
C PHE A 730 10.28 10.68 -2.69
N GLN A 731 10.63 9.94 -3.74
CA GLN A 731 9.67 9.12 -4.52
C GLN A 731 8.80 8.19 -3.66
N GLY A 732 9.37 7.57 -2.61
CA GLY A 732 8.62 6.72 -1.68
C GLY A 732 7.51 7.47 -0.94
N MET A 733 7.73 8.74 -0.59
CA MET A 733 6.71 9.63 -0.02
C MET A 733 5.67 10.01 -1.07
N GLN A 734 6.10 10.38 -2.28
CA GLN A 734 5.22 10.75 -3.38
C GLN A 734 4.22 9.62 -3.73
N HIS A 735 4.67 8.36 -3.72
CA HIS A 735 3.80 7.20 -3.93
C HIS A 735 2.74 7.07 -2.83
N GLN A 736 3.12 7.22 -1.55
CA GLN A 736 2.17 7.14 -0.42
C GLN A 736 1.15 8.30 -0.43
N ILE A 737 1.60 9.52 -0.76
CA ILE A 737 0.75 10.71 -0.87
C ILE A 737 -0.24 10.53 -2.04
N ALA A 738 0.23 10.10 -3.22
CA ALA A 738 -0.62 9.85 -4.39
C ALA A 738 -1.66 8.74 -4.15
N GLN A 739 -1.26 7.64 -3.51
CA GLN A 739 -2.19 6.57 -3.11
C GLN A 739 -3.26 7.10 -2.13
N SER A 740 -2.83 7.81 -1.09
CA SER A 740 -3.74 8.36 -0.07
C SER A 740 -4.77 9.32 -0.68
N TYR A 741 -4.36 10.21 -1.58
CA TYR A 741 -5.28 11.14 -2.24
C TYR A 741 -6.24 10.42 -3.20
N THR A 742 -5.78 9.36 -3.86
CA THR A 742 -6.64 8.51 -4.72
C THR A 742 -7.73 7.82 -3.91
N GLU A 743 -7.39 7.29 -2.73
CA GLU A 743 -8.35 6.67 -1.81
C GLU A 743 -9.34 7.67 -1.22
N ILE A 744 -8.88 8.89 -0.88
CA ILE A 744 -9.75 10.00 -0.46
C ILE A 744 -10.74 10.37 -1.58
N ALA A 745 -10.27 10.51 -2.82
CA ALA A 745 -11.13 10.83 -3.96
C ALA A 745 -12.19 9.74 -4.21
N ALA A 746 -11.83 8.46 -4.06
CA ALA A 746 -12.77 7.35 -4.14
C ALA A 746 -13.81 7.37 -2.98
N ALA A 747 -13.38 7.70 -1.75
CA ALA A 747 -14.29 7.87 -0.62
C ALA A 747 -15.29 9.03 -0.85
N ARG A 748 -14.80 10.18 -1.34
CA ARG A 748 -15.63 11.36 -1.66
C ARG A 748 -16.62 11.10 -2.80
N ALA A 749 -16.23 10.30 -3.78
CA ALA A 749 -17.12 9.86 -4.85
C ALA A 749 -18.26 8.95 -4.34
N LEU A 750 -17.95 7.96 -3.47
CA LEU A 750 -18.96 7.12 -2.83
C LEU A 750 -19.91 7.92 -1.93
N LEU A 751 -19.36 8.86 -1.16
CA LEU A 751 -20.08 9.78 -0.29
C LEU A 751 -21.16 10.58 -1.06
N TYR A 752 -20.75 11.35 -2.07
CA TYR A 752 -21.69 12.17 -2.83
C TYR A 752 -22.63 11.32 -3.68
N ASN A 753 -22.23 10.15 -4.17
CA ASN A 753 -23.14 9.22 -4.84
C ASN A 753 -24.29 8.76 -3.92
N ALA A 754 -23.99 8.44 -2.65
CA ALA A 754 -25.01 8.10 -1.67
C ALA A 754 -25.94 9.29 -1.34
N ALA A 755 -25.38 10.49 -1.19
CA ALA A 755 -26.15 11.72 -0.95
C ALA A 755 -27.08 12.06 -2.12
N ARG A 756 -26.57 12.09 -3.35
CA ARG A 756 -27.37 12.34 -4.57
C ARG A 756 -28.46 11.29 -4.78
N LYS A 757 -28.22 10.02 -4.47
CA LYS A 757 -29.26 8.98 -4.52
C LYS A 757 -30.40 9.23 -3.53
N LYS A 758 -30.11 9.64 -2.29
CA LYS A 758 -31.15 10.08 -1.33
C LYS A 758 -31.98 11.23 -1.92
N GLU A 759 -31.31 12.26 -2.43
CA GLU A 759 -31.96 13.45 -2.99
C GLU A 759 -32.84 13.13 -4.22
N ALA A 760 -32.39 12.22 -5.08
CA ALA A 760 -33.14 11.71 -6.23
C ALA A 760 -34.23 10.68 -5.87
N GLY A 761 -34.48 10.41 -4.58
CA GLY A 761 -35.49 9.44 -4.13
C GLY A 761 -35.17 7.98 -4.47
N GLN A 762 -33.92 7.65 -4.80
CA GLN A 762 -33.48 6.32 -5.20
C GLN A 762 -33.08 5.46 -3.99
N GLU A 763 -33.03 4.13 -4.17
CA GLU A 763 -32.48 3.20 -3.17
C GLU A 763 -31.00 3.49 -2.92
N PHE A 764 -30.70 4.09 -1.75
CA PHE A 764 -29.37 4.55 -1.35
C PHE A 764 -28.75 3.73 -0.19
N VAL A 765 -29.48 2.75 0.36
CA VAL A 765 -29.07 2.03 1.59
C VAL A 765 -27.76 1.26 1.42
N GLN A 766 -27.52 0.69 0.24
CA GLN A 766 -26.25 0.01 -0.05
C GLN A 766 -25.11 1.03 -0.20
N ASP A 767 -25.35 2.12 -0.92
CA ASP A 767 -24.37 3.19 -1.17
C ASP A 767 -23.93 3.87 0.12
N ALA A 768 -24.86 4.18 1.02
CA ALA A 768 -24.55 4.73 2.35
C ALA A 768 -23.68 3.77 3.19
N ALA A 769 -23.99 2.47 3.17
CA ALA A 769 -23.18 1.46 3.86
C ALA A 769 -21.77 1.33 3.24
N MET A 770 -21.66 1.37 1.90
CA MET A 770 -20.38 1.32 1.19
C MET A 770 -19.53 2.58 1.46
N ALA A 771 -20.13 3.77 1.38
CA ALA A 771 -19.46 5.04 1.67
C ALA A 771 -18.93 5.09 3.12
N LYS A 772 -19.77 4.75 4.10
CA LYS A 772 -19.38 4.75 5.53
C LYS A 772 -18.29 3.72 5.83
N LEU A 773 -18.40 2.52 5.25
CA LEU A 773 -17.38 1.47 5.37
C LEU A 773 -16.04 1.93 4.80
N TYR A 774 -16.03 2.42 3.56
CA TYR A 774 -14.79 2.76 2.86
C TYR A 774 -14.15 4.03 3.43
N ALA A 775 -14.92 5.11 3.65
CA ALA A 775 -14.42 6.36 4.22
C ALA A 775 -13.79 6.14 5.61
N SER A 776 -14.42 5.34 6.49
CA SER A 776 -13.84 5.03 7.82
C SER A 776 -12.57 4.17 7.77
N GLN A 777 -12.37 3.37 6.71
CA GLN A 777 -11.12 2.63 6.48
C GLN A 777 -10.02 3.56 5.95
N VAL A 778 -10.33 4.41 4.97
CA VAL A 778 -9.40 5.42 4.41
C VAL A 778 -8.97 6.41 5.49
N ALA A 779 -9.91 6.98 6.26
CA ALA A 779 -9.61 7.91 7.35
C ALA A 779 -8.57 7.36 8.33
N GLY A 780 -8.74 6.10 8.78
CA GLY A 780 -7.80 5.46 9.70
C GLY A 780 -6.46 5.07 9.08
N ARG A 781 -6.36 4.93 7.75
CA ARG A 781 -5.10 4.68 7.03
C ARG A 781 -4.34 5.99 6.81
N VAL A 782 -5.01 6.99 6.24
CA VAL A 782 -4.44 8.30 5.90
C VAL A 782 -4.00 9.06 7.14
N SER A 783 -4.78 9.04 8.23
CA SER A 783 -4.38 9.70 9.48
C SER A 783 -3.18 9.02 10.17
N GLY A 784 -3.00 7.71 10.00
CA GLY A 784 -1.79 7.00 10.45
C GLY A 784 -0.56 7.42 9.63
N LEU A 785 -0.69 7.38 8.29
CA LEU A 785 0.35 7.84 7.37
C LEU A 785 0.71 9.32 7.60
N ALA A 786 -0.25 10.18 7.90
CA ALA A 786 -0.02 11.59 8.24
C ALA A 786 0.88 11.78 9.48
N ILE A 787 0.87 10.84 10.42
CA ILE A 787 1.84 10.80 11.54
C ILE A 787 3.21 10.35 11.04
N GLU A 788 3.28 9.23 10.32
CA GLU A 788 4.54 8.69 9.79
C GLU A 788 5.29 9.71 8.92
N TRP A 789 4.58 10.46 8.08
CA TRP A 789 5.12 11.49 7.19
C TRP A 789 5.74 12.67 7.92
N GLY A 790 5.18 13.07 9.07
CA GLY A 790 5.77 14.10 9.93
C GLY A 790 6.85 13.57 10.88
N GLY A 791 6.92 12.25 11.04
CA GLY A 791 7.75 11.57 12.03
C GLY A 791 7.43 12.03 13.46
N GLY A 792 8.47 12.16 14.28
CA GLY A 792 8.33 12.49 15.70
C GLY A 792 7.50 13.75 16.00
N MET A 793 7.50 14.77 15.12
CA MET A 793 6.70 15.98 15.31
C MET A 793 5.20 15.70 15.34
N HIS A 794 4.71 14.84 14.44
CA HIS A 794 3.28 14.54 14.33
C HIS A 794 2.80 13.47 15.32
N PHE A 795 3.74 12.84 16.05
CA PHE A 795 3.48 11.99 17.20
C PHE A 795 3.35 12.80 18.51
N THR A 796 3.82 14.05 18.55
CA THR A 796 3.56 14.96 19.68
C THR A 796 2.20 15.63 19.57
N ARG A 797 1.67 16.07 20.72
CA ARG A 797 0.39 16.78 20.82
C ARG A 797 0.51 18.29 20.56
N ASP A 798 1.71 18.76 20.21
CA ASP A 798 1.96 20.14 19.78
C ASP A 798 1.35 20.38 18.38
N GLY A 799 1.28 19.33 17.55
CA GLY A 799 0.55 19.30 16.29
C GLY A 799 -0.84 18.66 16.41
N LEU A 800 -1.59 18.56 15.30
CA LEU A 800 -2.95 17.98 15.25
C LEU A 800 -3.03 16.58 14.61
N ALA A 801 -1.96 16.09 13.97
CA ALA A 801 -1.95 14.80 13.28
C ALA A 801 -2.35 13.61 14.18
N GLU A 802 -1.82 13.54 15.41
CA GLU A 802 -2.17 12.51 16.38
C GLU A 802 -3.67 12.52 16.76
N LYS A 803 -4.28 13.71 16.83
CA LYS A 803 -5.71 13.87 17.13
C LYS A 803 -6.55 13.29 16.00
N PHE A 804 -6.23 13.60 14.74
CA PHE A 804 -6.95 13.02 13.60
C PHE A 804 -6.90 11.48 13.61
N PHE A 805 -5.77 10.87 13.98
CA PHE A 805 -5.67 9.41 14.08
C PHE A 805 -6.53 8.82 15.22
N ARG A 806 -6.51 9.45 16.40
CA ARG A 806 -7.39 9.07 17.52
C ARG A 806 -8.87 9.20 17.15
N ASP A 807 -9.23 10.29 16.45
CA ASP A 807 -10.58 10.57 16.00
C ASP A 807 -11.05 9.57 14.94
N ALA A 808 -10.20 9.19 13.97
CA ALA A 808 -10.57 8.30 12.87
C ALA A 808 -11.00 6.89 13.33
N MET A 809 -10.55 6.45 14.51
CA MET A 809 -10.87 5.11 15.02
C MET A 809 -12.36 4.92 15.37
N ILE A 810 -13.09 5.97 15.77
CA ILE A 810 -14.53 5.84 16.03
C ILE A 810 -15.33 5.58 14.74
N GLY A 811 -14.80 6.03 13.59
CA GLY A 811 -15.31 5.82 12.23
C GLY A 811 -15.82 4.40 11.97
N LYS A 812 -15.08 3.41 12.47
CA LYS A 812 -15.29 1.97 12.24
C LYS A 812 -16.31 1.35 13.21
N ILE A 813 -16.83 2.10 14.19
CA ILE A 813 -17.54 1.59 15.38
C ILE A 813 -18.99 2.08 15.48
N TYR A 814 -19.22 3.38 15.70
CA TYR A 814 -20.56 3.99 15.82
C TYR A 814 -21.41 3.86 14.53
N GLU A 815 -22.71 4.16 14.58
CA GLU A 815 -23.60 4.21 13.38
C GLU A 815 -23.66 2.89 12.57
N GLY A 816 -23.37 1.78 13.26
CA GLY A 816 -23.10 0.47 12.69
C GLY A 816 -21.61 0.27 12.42
N THR A 817 -21.02 -0.72 13.10
CA THR A 817 -19.61 -1.10 12.92
C THR A 817 -19.33 -1.50 11.46
N SER A 818 -18.06 -1.54 11.05
CA SER A 818 -17.68 -2.01 9.71
C SER A 818 -18.31 -3.36 9.34
N ASN A 819 -18.47 -4.27 10.31
CA ASN A 819 -19.13 -5.57 10.10
C ASN A 819 -20.64 -5.45 9.87
N ILE A 820 -21.32 -4.48 10.50
CA ILE A 820 -22.74 -4.18 10.24
C ILE A 820 -22.94 -3.56 8.85
N GLN A 821 -21.99 -2.74 8.39
CA GLN A 821 -22.01 -2.23 7.00
C GLN A 821 -21.82 -3.39 6.00
N LEU A 822 -20.81 -4.25 6.21
CA LEU A 822 -20.59 -5.46 5.40
C LEU A 822 -21.82 -6.38 5.37
N ASN A 823 -22.46 -6.63 6.52
CA ASN A 823 -23.69 -7.42 6.60
C ASN A 823 -24.86 -6.77 5.82
N THR A 824 -24.96 -5.44 5.83
CA THR A 824 -25.97 -4.70 5.08
C THR A 824 -25.73 -4.82 3.57
N ILE A 825 -24.48 -4.62 3.12
CA ILE A 825 -24.08 -4.76 1.72
C ILE A 825 -24.31 -6.20 1.24
N ALA A 826 -23.82 -7.20 1.97
CA ALA A 826 -23.98 -8.62 1.62
C ALA A 826 -25.44 -9.07 1.56
N LYS A 827 -26.31 -8.54 2.43
CA LYS A 827 -27.75 -8.81 2.42
C LYS A 827 -28.44 -8.22 1.18
N LEU A 828 -28.05 -7.02 0.75
CA LEU A 828 -28.61 -6.35 -0.43
C LEU A 828 -28.09 -6.99 -1.73
N LEU A 829 -26.78 -7.29 -1.81
CA LEU A 829 -26.21 -8.07 -2.91
C LEU A 829 -26.87 -9.45 -3.03
N LYS A 830 -27.10 -10.16 -1.91
CA LYS A 830 -27.85 -11.43 -1.95
C LYS A 830 -29.25 -11.24 -2.54
N LYS A 831 -29.99 -10.20 -2.12
CA LYS A 831 -31.30 -9.88 -2.72
C LYS A 831 -31.19 -9.60 -4.22
N GLN A 832 -30.13 -8.94 -4.68
CA GLN A 832 -29.90 -8.63 -6.10
C GLN A 832 -29.61 -9.87 -6.96
N TYR A 833 -28.91 -10.87 -6.42
CA TYR A 833 -28.46 -12.06 -7.16
C TYR A 833 -29.21 -13.36 -6.83
N THR A 834 -30.24 -13.33 -5.97
CA THR A 834 -31.09 -14.49 -5.64
C THR A 834 -32.59 -14.17 -5.60
N ALA A 835 -33.05 -13.21 -6.41
CA ALA A 835 -34.45 -12.84 -6.58
C ALA A 835 -34.88 -12.98 -8.04
#